data_AF-A0AAD6SHE9-F1
#
_entry.id   AF-A0AAD6SHE9-F1
#
_cell.length_a   1.000
_cell.length_b   1.000
_cell.length_c   1.000
_cell.angle_alpha   90.00
_cell.angle_beta   90.00
_cell.angle_gamma   90.00
#
_symmetry.space_group_name_H-M   'P 1'
#
loop_
_entity.id
_entity.type
_entity.pdbx_description
1 polymer ?
#
loop_
_entity_poly.entity_id
_entity_poly.type
_entity_poly.pdbx_seq_one_letter_code
_entity_poly.pdbx_strand_id
1 'polypeptide(L)'
;MDSGSALDSRHGTEATWSDFTATPSNTRIAKCGLFRRVADKLVKEKNYKEACVTYIKAAAAAIGRDELPIEANAPFNVPEYQRLKPDWPMTDMMECLNGAAECLAKLRQFKQALCLAAEVEVVIRNVQIVKTQDNPLFEWIDFSIKLPSYFLQRVRARVTAEKIFRALGNTATANNGRLQTRALVPKEFESAEIRKINPLIVNDRVYALLHPDPTLVASLTVSDPTLQLRGSWRKVPVRKGGAITARMGFASFVFEGSLYVLGGQKGLMGPFYRDFWSIDLNALDEWRTLPPYPVSESVTGKLVGFSMVVHNHSAYFFTGRREVDVFDLRAQVWSSFWTSFPGTAPWPYLDNKIVDASMQSIDGKIYVFGGWHWRSQVGCTLLMELDIATRTWTHLGGTAEPKVASYAGPGPRRHAVSWVGKDKNTLFIMYGDADRAAALMGRERHGAAQSFAHEDLWEWDIAAREWNQQRLVGNIPSPRTELACVYNSVLDKVITFGGYAPTALSNLSPDAEYVYRFSYYADTFMLGTDTGETKAGWKHVLTRGFPTYRAQPCLAVDPGTGRTFLFGGYVSAEYVPARTADISGRSFSDLWELRLDIPGGHFDDVDVEDEARTARVGPWQRCFACGSTGPWKKCGGACNGQAFFCDAQCLRDGWKEHKLKHKCRK
;
A
#
# COMPACT_ATOMS: atom_id res chain seq x y z
N MET A 1 -9.64 -84.45 11.14
CA MET A 1 -9.79 -84.90 9.74
C MET A 1 -10.76 -83.90 9.13
N ASP A 2 -10.37 -82.87 8.38
CA ASP A 2 -9.28 -82.74 7.41
C ASP A 2 -8.46 -81.45 7.56
N SER A 3 -7.26 -81.53 6.99
CA SER A 3 -6.10 -80.63 7.01
C SER A 3 -6.11 -79.53 5.95
N GLY A 4 -5.37 -78.44 6.19
CA GLY A 4 -4.69 -77.71 5.09
C GLY A 4 -4.47 -76.21 5.29
N SER A 5 -3.31 -75.84 5.83
CA SER A 5 -2.76 -74.46 5.81
C SER A 5 -2.19 -74.11 4.43
N ALA A 6 -2.44 -72.89 3.93
CA ALA A 6 -1.71 -72.33 2.79
C ALA A 6 -1.09 -70.97 3.17
N LEU A 7 0.24 -70.97 3.22
CA LEU A 7 1.11 -69.79 3.29
C LEU A 7 1.45 -69.37 1.86
N ASP A 8 1.18 -68.10 1.55
CA ASP A 8 1.39 -67.48 0.24
C ASP A 8 2.85 -67.01 0.08
N SER A 9 3.47 -67.36 -1.04
CA SER A 9 4.87 -67.09 -1.37
C SER A 9 4.98 -66.10 -2.54
N ARG A 10 5.51 -64.92 -2.21
CA ARG A 10 6.20 -63.91 -3.04
C ARG A 10 6.41 -64.27 -4.52
N HIS A 11 5.85 -63.44 -5.40
CA HIS A 11 6.43 -63.16 -6.72
C HIS A 11 6.76 -61.66 -6.81
N GLY A 12 8.06 -61.38 -6.79
CA GLY A 12 8.61 -60.07 -7.13
C GLY A 12 8.58 -59.88 -8.64
N THR A 13 8.10 -58.72 -9.07
CA THR A 13 8.39 -58.18 -10.40
C THR A 13 9.55 -57.20 -10.25
N GLU A 14 10.70 -57.59 -10.79
CA GLU A 14 11.88 -56.74 -10.92
C GLU A 14 11.56 -55.59 -11.87
N ALA A 15 11.49 -54.37 -11.34
CA ALA A 15 11.59 -53.17 -12.16
C ALA A 15 13.03 -53.08 -12.69
N THR A 16 13.20 -53.33 -13.98
CA THR A 16 14.51 -53.23 -14.64
C THR A 16 14.93 -51.76 -14.73
N TRP A 17 16.23 -51.50 -14.58
CA TRP A 17 16.90 -50.19 -14.62
C TRP A 17 16.85 -49.46 -15.98
N SER A 18 15.88 -49.78 -16.85
CA SER A 18 15.85 -49.32 -18.25
C SER A 18 14.83 -48.21 -18.55
N ASP A 19 13.99 -47.81 -17.60
CA ASP A 19 12.96 -46.77 -17.82
C ASP A 19 13.42 -45.32 -17.56
N PHE A 20 14.68 -45.09 -17.22
CA PHE A 20 15.24 -43.73 -17.10
C PHE A 20 15.75 -43.20 -18.46
N THR A 21 14.86 -43.06 -19.43
CA THR A 21 15.14 -42.12 -20.52
C THR A 21 15.06 -40.71 -19.94
N ALA A 22 16.17 -39.97 -19.97
CA ALA A 22 16.26 -38.63 -19.43
C ALA A 22 15.34 -37.69 -20.22
N THR A 23 14.11 -37.50 -19.74
CA THR A 23 13.24 -36.46 -20.29
C THR A 23 13.90 -35.10 -20.09
N PRO A 24 13.72 -34.12 -21.01
CA PRO A 24 14.27 -32.78 -20.86
C PRO A 24 13.93 -32.12 -19.51
N SER A 25 12.78 -32.46 -18.92
CA SER A 25 12.36 -32.03 -17.58
C SER A 25 13.27 -32.60 -16.48
N ASN A 26 13.58 -33.89 -16.51
CA ASN A 26 14.43 -34.55 -15.51
C ASN A 26 15.86 -34.00 -15.55
N THR A 27 16.37 -33.68 -16.75
CA THR A 27 17.70 -33.07 -16.93
C THR A 27 17.77 -31.65 -16.34
N ARG A 28 16.71 -30.85 -16.47
CA ARG A 28 16.65 -29.48 -15.91
C ARG A 28 16.69 -29.48 -14.39
N ILE A 29 15.86 -30.32 -13.76
CA ILE A 29 15.79 -30.44 -12.30
C ILE A 29 17.14 -30.93 -11.73
N ALA A 30 17.77 -31.91 -12.38
CA ALA A 30 19.10 -32.39 -11.99
C ALA A 30 20.17 -31.29 -12.06
N LYS A 31 20.16 -30.45 -13.12
CA LYS A 31 21.06 -29.30 -13.24
C LYS A 31 20.82 -28.27 -12.14
N CYS A 32 19.56 -27.93 -11.85
CA CYS A 32 19.20 -27.04 -10.74
C CYS A 32 19.78 -27.55 -9.41
N GLY A 33 19.56 -28.82 -9.08
CA GLY A 33 20.10 -29.43 -7.86
C GLY A 33 21.62 -29.44 -7.77
N LEU A 34 22.32 -29.63 -8.91
CA LEU A 34 23.79 -29.59 -8.95
C LEU A 34 24.31 -28.17 -8.66
N PHE A 35 23.80 -27.15 -9.35
CA PHE A 35 24.22 -25.77 -9.12
C PHE A 35 23.88 -25.30 -7.71
N ARG A 36 22.71 -25.67 -7.18
CA ARG A 36 22.33 -25.35 -5.80
C ARG A 36 23.35 -25.86 -4.77
N ARG A 37 23.79 -27.11 -4.88
CA ARG A 37 24.82 -27.67 -3.99
C ARG A 37 26.15 -26.92 -4.06
N VAL A 38 26.54 -26.48 -5.25
CA VAL A 38 27.75 -25.65 -5.44
C VAL A 38 27.55 -24.29 -4.74
N ALA A 39 26.40 -23.65 -4.93
CA ALA A 39 26.07 -22.40 -4.27
C ALA A 39 26.08 -22.53 -2.74
N ASP A 40 25.48 -23.59 -2.19
CA ASP A 40 25.46 -23.87 -0.74
C ASP A 40 26.88 -24.01 -0.17
N LYS A 41 27.81 -24.62 -0.93
CA LYS A 41 29.22 -24.71 -0.55
C LYS A 41 29.87 -23.32 -0.52
N LEU A 42 29.65 -22.51 -1.56
CA LEU A 42 30.16 -21.14 -1.64
C LEU A 42 29.62 -20.25 -0.49
N VAL A 43 28.36 -20.43 -0.08
CA VAL A 43 27.79 -19.74 1.09
C VAL A 43 28.53 -20.12 2.37
N LYS A 44 28.85 -21.41 2.57
CA LYS A 44 29.63 -21.88 3.74
C LYS A 44 31.03 -21.27 3.75
N GLU A 45 31.61 -21.06 2.57
CA GLU A 45 32.90 -20.38 2.37
C GLU A 45 32.80 -18.85 2.43
N LYS A 46 31.59 -18.30 2.66
CA LYS A 46 31.28 -16.85 2.68
C LYS A 46 31.54 -16.13 1.35
N ASN A 47 31.63 -16.87 0.24
CA ASN A 47 31.73 -16.31 -1.11
C ASN A 47 30.32 -15.98 -1.65
N TYR A 48 29.69 -14.95 -1.07
CA TYR A 48 28.29 -14.60 -1.36
C TYR A 48 28.06 -14.13 -2.81
N LYS A 49 29.06 -13.49 -3.43
CA LYS A 49 28.95 -12.99 -4.80
C LYS A 49 28.81 -14.15 -5.79
N GLU A 50 29.71 -15.13 -5.71
CA GLU A 50 29.68 -16.29 -6.59
C GLU A 50 28.52 -17.24 -6.25
N ALA A 51 28.20 -17.39 -4.96
CA ALA A 51 27.03 -18.14 -4.52
C ALA A 51 25.73 -17.57 -5.13
N CYS A 52 25.55 -16.25 -5.09
CA CYS A 52 24.38 -15.59 -5.69
C CYS A 52 24.25 -15.89 -7.17
N VAL A 53 25.32 -15.70 -7.94
CA VAL A 53 25.34 -16.00 -9.39
C VAL A 53 24.98 -17.47 -9.64
N THR A 54 25.51 -18.37 -8.80
CA THR A 54 25.27 -19.82 -8.93
C THR A 54 23.84 -20.21 -8.59
N TYR A 55 23.23 -19.61 -7.56
CA TYR A 55 21.81 -19.80 -7.25
C TYR A 55 20.90 -19.28 -8.36
N ILE A 56 21.20 -18.11 -8.93
CA ILE A 56 20.44 -17.56 -10.08
C ILE A 56 20.51 -18.52 -11.27
N LYS A 57 21.70 -19.06 -11.58
CA LYS A 57 21.87 -20.10 -12.61
C LYS A 57 21.07 -21.36 -12.30
N ALA A 58 21.05 -21.80 -11.03
CA ALA A 58 20.25 -22.96 -10.62
C ALA A 58 18.75 -22.73 -10.87
N ALA A 59 18.25 -21.57 -10.46
CA ALA A 59 16.86 -21.17 -10.65
C ALA A 59 16.48 -21.04 -12.14
N ALA A 60 17.33 -20.41 -12.96
CA ALA A 60 17.12 -20.31 -14.40
C ALA A 60 17.09 -21.70 -15.07
N ALA A 61 17.99 -22.61 -14.67
CA ALA A 61 18.02 -23.98 -15.15
C ALA A 61 16.73 -24.76 -14.82
N ALA A 62 16.09 -24.49 -13.66
CA ALA A 62 14.84 -25.14 -13.26
C ALA A 62 13.69 -24.86 -14.25
N ILE A 63 13.67 -23.67 -14.85
CA ILE A 63 12.69 -23.27 -15.86
C ILE A 63 13.17 -23.47 -17.31
N GLY A 64 14.39 -23.98 -17.49
CA GLY A 64 15.00 -24.20 -18.81
C GLY A 64 15.40 -22.91 -19.53
N ARG A 65 15.83 -21.89 -18.79
CA ARG A 65 16.40 -20.64 -19.32
C ARG A 65 17.85 -20.47 -18.87
N ASP A 66 18.56 -19.58 -19.55
CA ASP A 66 19.90 -19.14 -19.15
C ASP A 66 19.82 -18.01 -18.09
N GLU A 67 18.73 -17.23 -18.11
CA GLU A 67 18.49 -16.12 -17.20
C GLU A 67 17.07 -16.14 -16.62
N LEU A 68 16.89 -15.52 -15.46
CA LEU A 68 15.61 -15.43 -14.77
C LEU A 68 14.76 -14.30 -15.37
N PRO A 69 13.43 -14.50 -15.54
CA PRO A 69 12.51 -13.47 -16.01
C PRO A 69 12.15 -12.49 -14.88
N ILE A 70 13.17 -11.87 -14.27
CA ILE A 70 13.05 -10.92 -13.14
C ILE A 70 13.54 -9.53 -13.58
N GLU A 71 13.79 -9.34 -14.88
CA GLU A 71 14.13 -8.04 -15.45
C GLU A 71 13.08 -6.98 -15.10
N ALA A 72 13.48 -5.71 -15.20
CA ALA A 72 12.65 -4.56 -14.85
C ALA A 72 11.23 -4.67 -15.47
N ASN A 73 11.07 -5.14 -16.71
CA ASN A 73 9.79 -5.21 -17.40
C ASN A 73 9.12 -6.59 -17.38
N ALA A 74 9.54 -7.49 -16.49
CA ALA A 74 8.95 -8.81 -16.47
C ALA A 74 7.45 -8.71 -16.14
N PRO A 75 6.57 -9.36 -16.94
CA PRO A 75 5.15 -9.46 -16.64
C PRO A 75 4.95 -10.34 -15.40
N PHE A 76 3.95 -10.02 -14.56
CA PHE A 76 3.64 -10.86 -13.40
C PHE A 76 3.27 -12.29 -13.83
N ASN A 77 2.58 -12.41 -14.96
CA ASN A 77 2.30 -13.67 -15.62
C ASN A 77 3.55 -14.17 -16.36
N VAL A 78 4.14 -15.27 -15.87
CA VAL A 78 5.37 -15.88 -16.40
C VAL A 78 5.06 -17.31 -16.86
N PRO A 79 4.94 -17.57 -18.18
CA PRO A 79 4.60 -18.88 -18.72
C PRO A 79 5.54 -20.01 -18.28
N GLU A 80 6.80 -19.71 -18.00
CA GLU A 80 7.77 -20.66 -17.46
C GLU A 80 7.40 -21.15 -16.07
N TYR A 81 6.96 -20.26 -15.18
CA TYR A 81 6.55 -20.63 -13.82
C TYR A 81 5.26 -21.44 -13.82
N GLN A 82 4.35 -21.12 -14.74
CA GLN A 82 3.11 -21.87 -14.96
C GLN A 82 3.33 -23.35 -15.29
N ARG A 83 4.48 -23.69 -15.90
CA ARG A 83 4.86 -25.07 -16.23
C ARG A 83 5.52 -25.82 -15.06
N LEU A 84 5.84 -25.15 -13.96
CA LEU A 84 6.43 -25.81 -12.79
C LEU A 84 5.41 -26.74 -12.14
N LYS A 85 5.86 -27.95 -11.79
CA LYS A 85 5.05 -28.88 -11.01
C LYS A 85 4.95 -28.37 -9.55
N PRO A 86 3.75 -28.42 -8.93
CA PRO A 86 3.54 -27.96 -7.56
C PRO A 86 4.06 -28.98 -6.53
N ASP A 87 5.35 -29.29 -6.60
CA ASP A 87 6.04 -30.29 -5.79
C ASP A 87 7.52 -29.87 -5.60
N TRP A 88 8.45 -30.83 -5.59
CA TRP A 88 9.88 -30.57 -5.37
C TRP A 88 10.48 -29.54 -6.33
N PRO A 89 10.31 -29.63 -7.67
CA PRO A 89 10.72 -28.61 -8.64
C PRO A 89 10.39 -27.17 -8.25
N MET A 90 9.15 -26.91 -7.83
CA MET A 90 8.75 -25.58 -7.40
C MET A 90 9.48 -25.18 -6.12
N THR A 91 9.59 -26.08 -5.13
CA THR A 91 10.28 -25.75 -3.88
C THR A 91 11.79 -25.59 -4.03
N ASP A 92 12.43 -26.31 -4.96
CA ASP A 92 13.85 -26.14 -5.33
C ASP A 92 14.08 -24.77 -5.98
N MET A 93 13.16 -24.34 -6.86
CA MET A 93 13.17 -22.99 -7.44
C MET A 93 13.08 -21.92 -6.34
N MET A 94 12.13 -22.05 -5.41
CA MET A 94 11.98 -21.14 -4.28
C MET A 94 13.23 -21.11 -3.40
N GLU A 95 13.87 -22.26 -3.16
CA GLU A 95 15.09 -22.36 -2.39
C GLU A 95 16.27 -21.63 -3.06
N CYS A 96 16.42 -21.77 -4.38
CA CYS A 96 17.45 -21.05 -5.12
C CYS A 96 17.22 -19.52 -5.09
N LEU A 97 15.97 -19.07 -5.26
CA LEU A 97 15.61 -17.65 -5.14
C LEU A 97 15.95 -17.09 -3.76
N ASN A 98 15.59 -17.82 -2.69
CA ASN A 98 15.92 -17.45 -1.32
C ASN A 98 17.43 -17.40 -1.07
N GLY A 99 18.18 -18.41 -1.53
CA GLY A 99 19.64 -18.45 -1.38
C GLY A 99 20.33 -17.24 -2.04
N ALA A 100 19.89 -16.88 -3.26
CA ALA A 100 20.38 -15.70 -3.95
C ALA A 100 19.99 -14.40 -3.22
N ALA A 101 18.74 -14.27 -2.78
CA ALA A 101 18.26 -13.10 -2.03
C ALA A 101 19.06 -12.89 -0.72
N GLU A 102 19.32 -13.96 0.02
CA GLU A 102 20.13 -13.91 1.25
C GLU A 102 21.57 -13.50 0.97
N CYS A 103 22.19 -14.01 -0.11
CA CYS A 103 23.53 -13.60 -0.53
C CYS A 103 23.59 -12.09 -0.84
N LEU A 104 22.62 -11.58 -1.60
CA LEU A 104 22.52 -10.15 -1.92
C LEU A 104 22.29 -9.30 -0.68
N ALA A 105 21.46 -9.76 0.26
CA ALA A 105 21.26 -9.08 1.53
C ALA A 105 22.57 -8.99 2.36
N LYS A 106 23.41 -10.03 2.34
CA LYS A 106 24.76 -9.99 2.96
C LYS A 106 25.70 -9.01 2.27
N LEU A 107 25.56 -8.84 0.96
CA LEU A 107 26.30 -7.87 0.15
C LEU A 107 25.70 -6.45 0.20
N ARG A 108 24.62 -6.23 0.99
CA ARG A 108 23.86 -4.97 1.05
C ARG A 108 23.30 -4.49 -0.29
N GLN A 109 23.05 -5.42 -1.21
CA GLN A 109 22.34 -5.16 -2.47
C GLN A 109 20.84 -5.35 -2.24
N PHE A 110 20.24 -4.44 -1.47
CA PHE A 110 18.90 -4.64 -0.92
C PHE A 110 17.80 -4.63 -1.98
N LYS A 111 17.90 -3.78 -3.01
CA LYS A 111 16.89 -3.69 -4.06
C LYS A 111 16.76 -5.01 -4.82
N GLN A 112 17.88 -5.60 -5.23
CA GLN A 112 17.92 -6.89 -5.92
C GLN A 112 17.50 -8.03 -4.98
N ALA A 113 17.93 -8.01 -3.71
CA ALA A 113 17.51 -9.00 -2.72
C ALA A 113 15.99 -9.00 -2.52
N LEU A 114 15.35 -7.83 -2.43
CA LEU A 114 13.90 -7.69 -2.32
C LEU A 114 13.19 -8.23 -3.58
N CYS A 115 13.72 -7.98 -4.77
CA CYS A 115 13.16 -8.52 -6.01
C CYS A 115 13.16 -10.06 -6.00
N LEU A 116 14.28 -10.69 -5.66
CA LEU A 116 14.38 -12.15 -5.60
C LEU A 116 13.51 -12.78 -4.50
N ALA A 117 13.40 -12.11 -3.34
CA ALA A 117 12.52 -12.56 -2.27
C ALA A 117 11.04 -12.47 -2.66
N ALA A 118 10.63 -11.39 -3.34
CA ALA A 118 9.27 -11.23 -3.86
C ALA A 118 8.93 -12.24 -4.95
N GLU A 119 9.92 -12.63 -5.77
CA GLU A 119 9.72 -13.58 -6.87
C GLU A 119 9.25 -14.96 -6.39
N VAL A 120 9.53 -15.34 -5.14
CA VAL A 120 9.00 -16.57 -4.54
C VAL A 120 7.47 -16.57 -4.56
N GLU A 121 6.80 -15.47 -4.23
CA GLU A 121 5.33 -15.37 -4.31
C GLU A 121 4.84 -15.31 -5.76
N VAL A 122 5.61 -14.71 -6.68
CA VAL A 122 5.28 -14.70 -8.12
C VAL A 122 5.26 -16.12 -8.68
N VAL A 123 6.23 -16.97 -8.31
CA VAL A 123 6.24 -18.40 -8.67
C VAL A 123 5.00 -19.10 -8.12
N ILE A 124 4.66 -18.88 -6.85
CA ILE A 124 3.46 -19.48 -6.22
C ILE A 124 2.19 -19.07 -6.97
N ARG A 125 2.03 -17.79 -7.28
CA ARG A 125 0.82 -17.28 -7.93
C ARG A 125 0.69 -17.77 -9.37
N ASN A 126 1.78 -17.87 -10.12
CA ASN A 126 1.74 -18.44 -11.47
C ASN A 126 1.34 -19.91 -11.47
N VAL A 127 1.87 -20.71 -10.55
CA VAL A 127 1.46 -22.12 -10.40
C VAL A 127 0.00 -22.22 -9.95
N GLN A 128 -0.43 -21.37 -9.01
CA GLN A 128 -1.82 -21.30 -8.55
C GLN A 128 -2.77 -21.03 -9.72
N ILE A 129 -2.48 -20.02 -10.56
CA ILE A 129 -3.33 -19.60 -11.69
C ILE A 129 -3.67 -20.81 -12.57
N VAL A 130 -2.66 -21.59 -12.98
CA VAL A 130 -2.88 -22.78 -13.81
C VAL A 130 -3.65 -23.86 -13.07
N LYS A 131 -3.30 -24.12 -11.80
CA LYS A 131 -3.93 -25.21 -11.03
C LYS A 131 -5.37 -24.94 -10.64
N THR A 132 -5.79 -23.69 -10.70
CA THR A 132 -7.13 -23.25 -10.31
C THR A 132 -7.83 -22.51 -11.43
N GLN A 133 -7.36 -22.62 -12.68
CA GLN A 133 -7.95 -21.88 -13.81
C GLN A 133 -9.44 -22.21 -14.02
N ASP A 134 -9.83 -23.46 -13.79
CA ASP A 134 -11.23 -23.92 -13.95
C ASP A 134 -12.12 -23.49 -12.77
N ASN A 135 -11.52 -23.10 -11.64
CA ASN A 135 -12.21 -22.57 -10.47
C ASN A 135 -11.32 -21.55 -9.75
N PRO A 136 -11.21 -20.32 -10.27
CA PRO A 136 -10.32 -19.31 -9.72
C PRO A 136 -10.59 -19.03 -8.25
N LEU A 137 -9.54 -18.72 -7.51
CA LEU A 137 -9.62 -18.43 -6.08
C LEU A 137 -9.56 -16.93 -5.84
N PHE A 138 -10.41 -16.44 -4.93
CA PHE A 138 -10.25 -15.11 -4.39
C PHE A 138 -8.91 -14.97 -3.68
N GLU A 139 -8.36 -13.77 -3.65
CA GLU A 139 -7.01 -13.49 -3.14
C GLU A 139 -6.83 -13.84 -1.66
N TRP A 140 -7.92 -13.85 -0.89
CA TRP A 140 -7.93 -14.27 0.51
C TRP A 140 -8.12 -15.78 0.73
N ILE A 141 -8.14 -16.58 -0.33
CA ILE A 141 -8.17 -18.04 -0.24
C ILE A 141 -6.74 -18.54 -0.48
N ASP A 142 -6.17 -19.18 0.55
CA ASP A 142 -4.80 -19.68 0.49
C ASP A 142 -4.68 -20.88 -0.45
N PHE A 143 -3.85 -20.71 -1.49
CA PHE A 143 -3.29 -21.83 -2.25
C PHE A 143 -2.04 -22.35 -1.52
N SER A 144 -2.01 -23.65 -1.22
CA SER A 144 -0.86 -24.27 -0.57
C SER A 144 -0.57 -25.66 -1.11
N ILE A 145 0.72 -25.97 -1.16
CA ILE A 145 1.23 -27.30 -1.48
C ILE A 145 1.61 -27.95 -0.15
N LYS A 146 1.08 -29.15 0.11
CA LYS A 146 1.26 -29.88 1.38
C LYS A 146 2.67 -30.50 1.50
N LEU A 147 3.70 -29.67 1.37
CA LEU A 147 5.11 -30.04 1.52
C LEU A 147 5.76 -29.15 2.60
N PRO A 148 6.52 -29.72 3.55
CA PRO A 148 7.23 -28.93 4.55
C PRO A 148 8.18 -27.89 3.93
N SER A 149 8.84 -28.24 2.82
CA SER A 149 9.74 -27.33 2.09
C SER A 149 9.01 -26.11 1.53
N TYR A 150 7.75 -26.25 1.08
CA TYR A 150 6.94 -25.13 0.58
C TYR A 150 6.78 -24.05 1.66
N PHE A 151 6.34 -24.43 2.86
CA PHE A 151 6.15 -23.51 3.96
C PHE A 151 7.48 -22.90 4.44
N LEU A 152 8.52 -23.72 4.54
CA LEU A 152 9.86 -23.25 4.92
C LEU A 152 10.38 -22.17 3.95
N GLN A 153 10.31 -22.41 2.64
CA GLN A 153 10.81 -21.46 1.65
C GLN A 153 9.95 -20.20 1.58
N ARG A 154 8.63 -20.31 1.73
CA ARG A 154 7.73 -19.14 1.78
C ARG A 154 8.01 -18.26 3.01
N VAL A 155 8.24 -18.88 4.18
CA VAL A 155 8.65 -18.15 5.40
C VAL A 155 10.03 -17.52 5.23
N ARG A 156 11.01 -18.24 4.66
CA ARG A 156 12.36 -17.70 4.40
C ARG A 156 12.33 -16.43 3.56
N ALA A 157 11.56 -16.42 2.47
CA ALA A 157 11.42 -15.24 1.60
C ALA A 157 10.93 -14.02 2.37
N ARG A 158 9.84 -14.19 3.13
CA ARG A 158 9.21 -13.12 3.92
C ARG A 158 10.10 -12.63 5.05
N VAL A 159 10.80 -13.53 5.74
CA VAL A 159 11.78 -13.18 6.79
C VAL A 159 12.99 -12.45 6.22
N THR A 160 13.46 -12.81 5.03
CA THR A 160 14.57 -12.11 4.35
C THR A 160 14.15 -10.69 3.97
N ALA A 161 12.98 -10.54 3.33
CA ALA A 161 12.43 -9.22 3.00
C ALA A 161 12.19 -8.35 4.25
N GLU A 162 11.61 -8.91 5.31
CA GLU A 162 11.39 -8.21 6.58
C GLU A 162 12.69 -7.64 7.16
N LYS A 163 13.77 -8.43 7.21
CA LYS A 163 15.06 -7.97 7.74
C LYS A 163 15.58 -6.76 6.96
N ILE A 164 15.40 -6.76 5.64
CA ILE A 164 15.78 -5.66 4.77
C ILE A 164 14.91 -4.43 5.05
N PHE A 165 13.57 -4.57 5.04
CA PHE A 165 12.66 -3.46 5.35
C PHE A 165 12.92 -2.84 6.72
N ARG A 166 13.19 -3.67 7.74
CA ARG A 166 13.56 -3.21 9.07
C ARG A 166 14.91 -2.46 9.08
N ALA A 167 15.90 -2.92 8.32
CA ALA A 167 17.17 -2.21 8.16
C ALA A 167 17.00 -0.85 7.43
N LEU A 168 16.01 -0.76 6.55
CA LEU A 168 15.62 0.47 5.84
C LEU A 168 14.63 1.35 6.63
N GLY A 169 14.32 1.00 7.88
CA GLY A 169 13.38 1.76 8.71
C GLY A 169 11.91 1.73 8.23
N ASN A 170 11.55 0.84 7.30
CA ASN A 170 10.16 0.60 6.91
C ASN A 170 9.50 -0.37 7.89
N THR A 171 9.06 0.16 9.03
CA THR A 171 8.49 -0.64 10.12
C THR A 171 7.15 -1.28 9.73
N ALA A 172 6.36 -0.63 8.87
CA ALA A 172 5.05 -1.10 8.42
C ALA A 172 5.17 -2.42 7.64
N THR A 173 5.99 -2.41 6.57
CA THR A 173 6.14 -3.58 5.70
C THR A 173 6.87 -4.71 6.40
N ALA A 174 7.79 -4.39 7.31
CA ALA A 174 8.42 -5.37 8.20
C ALA A 174 7.40 -6.07 9.12
N ASN A 175 6.46 -5.32 9.72
CA ASN A 175 5.38 -5.86 10.55
C ASN A 175 4.45 -6.78 9.75
N ASN A 176 3.96 -6.32 8.60
CA ASN A 176 3.11 -7.13 7.74
C ASN A 176 3.78 -8.46 7.33
N GLY A 177 5.07 -8.40 6.95
CA GLY A 177 5.85 -9.59 6.63
C GLY A 177 5.87 -10.62 7.76
N ARG A 178 6.07 -10.19 9.02
CA ARG A 178 6.02 -11.10 10.20
C ARG A 178 4.63 -11.63 10.46
N LEU A 179 3.61 -10.78 10.43
CA LEU A 179 2.22 -11.18 10.65
C LEU A 179 1.82 -12.31 9.70
N GLN A 180 2.09 -12.13 8.41
CA GLN A 180 1.74 -13.11 7.39
C GLN A 180 2.47 -14.44 7.64
N THR A 181 3.77 -14.46 8.03
CA THR A 181 4.46 -15.73 8.33
C THR A 181 3.79 -16.58 9.41
N ARG A 182 3.11 -15.97 10.39
CA ARG A 182 2.40 -16.69 11.45
C ARG A 182 1.08 -17.31 10.96
N ALA A 183 0.38 -16.63 10.06
CA ALA A 183 -0.85 -17.15 9.46
C ALA A 183 -0.59 -18.24 8.41
N LEU A 184 0.61 -18.21 7.80
CA LEU A 184 0.95 -19.03 6.63
C LEU A 184 1.23 -20.51 6.91
N VAL A 185 1.67 -20.88 8.12
CA VAL A 185 2.16 -22.25 8.40
C VAL A 185 1.14 -23.00 9.24
N PRO A 186 0.46 -24.03 8.67
CA PRO A 186 -0.37 -24.92 9.46
C PRO A 186 0.45 -25.64 10.54
N LYS A 187 -0.18 -25.96 11.67
CA LYS A 187 0.49 -26.50 12.87
C LYS A 187 1.25 -27.80 12.57
N GLU A 188 0.76 -28.61 11.65
CA GLU A 188 1.36 -29.87 11.21
C GLU A 188 2.65 -29.70 10.38
N PHE A 189 2.89 -28.50 9.81
CA PHE A 189 4.10 -28.18 9.03
C PHE A 189 5.10 -27.32 9.80
N GLU A 190 4.82 -27.01 11.06
CA GLU A 190 5.77 -26.29 11.91
C GLU A 190 7.02 -27.15 12.19
N SER A 191 8.20 -26.54 12.03
CA SER A 191 9.49 -27.24 12.10
C SER A 191 10.50 -26.48 12.97
N ALA A 192 11.55 -27.19 13.43
CA ALA A 192 12.63 -26.55 14.18
C ALA A 192 13.34 -25.46 13.35
N GLU A 193 13.48 -25.67 12.05
CA GLU A 193 14.03 -24.70 11.10
C GLU A 193 13.15 -23.46 10.98
N ILE A 194 11.83 -23.63 10.86
CA ILE A 194 10.88 -22.50 10.78
C ILE A 194 10.96 -21.67 12.07
N ARG A 195 10.91 -22.31 13.24
CA ARG A 195 11.04 -21.62 14.53
C ARG A 195 12.38 -20.89 14.68
N LYS A 196 13.46 -21.46 14.14
CA LYS A 196 14.80 -20.85 14.16
C LYS A 196 14.87 -19.58 13.31
N ILE A 197 14.24 -19.56 12.13
CA ILE A 197 14.25 -18.37 11.26
C ILE A 197 13.16 -17.35 11.62
N ASN A 198 12.07 -17.80 12.25
CA ASN A 198 10.92 -17.00 12.66
C ASN A 198 10.66 -17.03 14.17
N PRO A 199 11.64 -16.62 15.01
CA PRO A 199 11.48 -16.67 16.45
C PRO A 199 10.42 -15.67 16.95
N LEU A 200 9.52 -16.14 17.82
CA LEU A 200 8.39 -15.34 18.35
C LEU A 200 8.83 -14.02 19.00
N ILE A 201 9.96 -14.00 19.70
CA ILE A 201 10.49 -12.79 20.35
C ILE A 201 10.77 -11.64 19.38
N VAL A 202 11.11 -11.95 18.12
CA VAL A 202 11.30 -10.93 17.09
C VAL A 202 9.95 -10.40 16.62
N ASN A 203 8.95 -11.27 16.53
CA ASN A 203 7.59 -10.90 16.14
C ASN A 203 7.01 -9.91 17.16
N ASP A 204 7.10 -10.22 18.46
CA ASP A 204 6.56 -9.37 19.53
C ASP A 204 7.20 -7.97 19.51
N ARG A 205 8.50 -7.88 19.23
CA ARG A 205 9.19 -6.58 19.08
C ARG A 205 8.71 -5.78 17.88
N VAL A 206 8.44 -6.44 16.75
CA VAL A 206 7.97 -5.76 15.53
C VAL A 206 6.50 -5.33 15.67
N TYR A 207 5.68 -6.12 16.37
CA TYR A 207 4.28 -5.80 16.67
C TYR A 207 4.11 -4.65 17.68
N ALA A 208 5.15 -4.37 18.46
CA ALA A 208 5.17 -3.25 19.39
C ALA A 208 5.45 -1.90 18.71
N LEU A 209 5.88 -1.89 17.44
CA LEU A 209 6.21 -0.66 16.73
C LEU A 209 4.97 0.03 16.17
N LEU A 210 5.02 1.36 16.13
CA LEU A 210 4.14 2.14 15.28
C LEU A 210 4.80 2.40 13.91
N HIS A 211 4.04 2.98 12.98
CA HIS A 211 4.36 2.95 11.55
C HIS A 211 4.22 4.33 10.86
N PRO A 212 5.29 5.16 10.82
CA PRO A 212 6.64 4.89 11.29
C PRO A 212 6.79 5.11 12.80
N ASP A 213 7.66 4.34 13.45
CA ASP A 213 7.78 4.44 14.90
C ASP A 213 8.34 5.82 15.31
N PRO A 214 7.65 6.57 16.19
CA PRO A 214 8.01 7.95 16.48
C PRO A 214 9.37 8.07 17.18
N THR A 215 9.84 6.99 17.83
CA THR A 215 11.17 6.94 18.48
C THR A 215 12.32 6.76 17.48
N LEU A 216 12.03 6.26 16.27
CA LEU A 216 13.05 5.92 15.27
C LEU A 216 13.26 7.02 14.23
N VAL A 217 12.21 7.76 13.84
CA VAL A 217 12.27 8.68 12.67
C VAL A 217 13.34 9.77 12.78
N ALA A 218 13.74 10.15 14.00
CA ALA A 218 14.80 11.13 14.25
C ALA A 218 16.18 10.68 13.81
N SER A 219 16.47 9.38 13.88
CA SER A 219 17.79 8.79 13.66
C SER A 219 17.92 8.12 12.29
N LEU A 220 16.81 7.91 11.59
CA LEU A 220 16.82 7.30 10.25
C LEU A 220 17.67 8.14 9.29
N THR A 221 18.52 7.48 8.52
CA THR A 221 19.32 8.11 7.47
C THR A 221 19.14 7.32 6.17
N VAL A 222 19.37 7.98 5.05
CA VAL A 222 19.37 7.31 3.73
C VAL A 222 20.59 6.39 3.71
N SER A 223 20.36 5.09 3.90
CA SER A 223 21.38 4.05 3.83
C SER A 223 21.45 3.38 2.47
N ASP A 224 20.37 3.47 1.69
CA ASP A 224 20.31 3.04 0.29
C ASP A 224 19.47 4.05 -0.53
N PRO A 225 20.11 4.91 -1.36
CA PRO A 225 19.41 5.94 -2.13
C PRO A 225 18.53 5.38 -3.26
N THR A 226 18.66 4.09 -3.60
CA THR A 226 17.77 3.43 -4.57
C THR A 226 16.44 3.01 -3.94
N LEU A 227 16.35 3.03 -2.60
CA LEU A 227 15.21 2.56 -1.81
C LEU A 227 14.69 3.60 -0.82
N GLN A 228 15.39 4.71 -0.65
CA GLN A 228 15.08 5.76 0.30
C GLN A 228 15.43 7.13 -0.27
N LEU A 229 14.73 8.15 0.19
CA LEU A 229 15.12 9.55 0.03
C LEU A 229 14.76 10.32 1.29
N ARG A 230 15.23 11.56 1.41
CA ARG A 230 14.80 12.46 2.48
C ARG A 230 13.55 13.23 2.06
N GLY A 231 12.73 13.55 3.05
CA GLY A 231 11.64 14.49 2.90
C GLY A 231 11.33 15.22 4.21
N SER A 232 10.49 16.23 4.11
CA SER A 232 10.07 17.06 5.24
C SER A 232 8.59 17.39 5.11
N TRP A 233 7.86 17.19 6.21
CA TRP A 233 6.48 17.64 6.34
C TRP A 233 6.44 18.97 7.08
N ARG A 234 6.03 20.01 6.36
CA ARG A 234 5.82 21.35 6.93
C ARG A 234 4.34 21.57 7.21
N LYS A 235 3.98 21.84 8.46
CA LYS A 235 2.60 22.25 8.77
C LYS A 235 2.36 23.66 8.23
N VAL A 236 1.32 23.81 7.41
CA VAL A 236 0.98 25.09 6.78
C VAL A 236 -0.01 25.83 7.69
N PRO A 237 0.35 27.03 8.21
CA PRO A 237 -0.58 27.85 8.97
C PRO A 237 -1.55 28.56 8.02
N VAL A 238 -2.85 28.27 8.15
CA VAL A 238 -3.92 29.03 7.48
C VAL A 238 -4.39 30.14 8.42
N ARG A 239 -4.63 31.36 7.92
CA ARG A 239 -5.12 32.46 8.76
C ARG A 239 -6.55 32.15 9.22
N LYS A 240 -6.96 32.69 10.37
CA LYS A 240 -8.21 32.29 11.05
C LYS A 240 -9.52 32.70 10.35
N GLY A 241 -9.49 33.41 9.22
CA GLY A 241 -10.69 33.75 8.44
C GLY A 241 -11.25 32.49 7.79
N GLY A 242 -12.58 32.28 7.84
CA GLY A 242 -13.28 31.15 7.20
C GLY A 242 -12.61 29.79 7.44
N ALA A 243 -12.81 29.15 8.61
CA ALA A 243 -12.13 27.89 8.90
C ALA A 243 -13.00 26.67 8.54
N ILE A 244 -12.58 25.91 7.52
CA ILE A 244 -13.14 24.59 7.25
C ILE A 244 -13.01 23.68 8.48
N THR A 245 -14.06 22.92 8.77
CA THR A 245 -14.08 21.98 9.90
C THR A 245 -13.29 20.72 9.60
N ALA A 246 -12.82 20.08 10.68
CA ALA A 246 -12.14 18.79 10.61
C ALA A 246 -13.00 17.70 9.99
N ARG A 247 -12.48 16.98 8.99
CA ARG A 247 -13.26 16.04 8.18
C ARG A 247 -12.46 14.91 7.55
N MET A 248 -13.16 13.84 7.21
CA MET A 248 -12.71 12.66 6.45
C MET A 248 -13.72 12.33 5.34
N GLY A 249 -13.31 11.51 4.36
CA GLY A 249 -14.20 10.98 3.31
C GLY A 249 -14.84 12.04 2.41
N PHE A 250 -14.22 13.23 2.30
CA PHE A 250 -14.65 14.31 1.41
C PHE A 250 -14.08 14.11 0.01
N ALA A 251 -14.73 14.71 -1.00
CA ALA A 251 -14.15 14.82 -2.33
C ALA A 251 -13.25 16.06 -2.40
N SER A 252 -12.15 15.99 -3.14
CA SER A 252 -11.26 17.14 -3.34
C SER A 252 -10.46 17.04 -4.62
N PHE A 253 -10.05 18.20 -5.12
CA PHE A 253 -9.21 18.34 -6.32
C PHE A 253 -8.51 19.71 -6.30
N VAL A 254 -7.54 19.89 -7.19
CA VAL A 254 -6.86 21.18 -7.41
C VAL A 254 -7.19 21.71 -8.80
N PHE A 255 -7.46 23.01 -8.89
CA PHE A 255 -7.62 23.72 -10.15
C PHE A 255 -7.03 25.13 -10.03
N GLU A 256 -6.20 25.52 -11.00
CA GLU A 256 -5.56 26.84 -11.09
C GLU A 256 -4.98 27.33 -9.74
N GLY A 257 -4.21 26.48 -9.05
CA GLY A 257 -3.55 26.82 -7.78
C GLY A 257 -4.46 26.84 -6.55
N SER A 258 -5.73 26.44 -6.66
CA SER A 258 -6.67 26.37 -5.54
C SER A 258 -7.08 24.94 -5.21
N LEU A 259 -7.12 24.59 -3.92
CA LEU A 259 -7.65 23.32 -3.41
C LEU A 259 -9.15 23.45 -3.14
N TYR A 260 -9.93 22.53 -3.68
CA TYR A 260 -11.38 22.45 -3.50
C TYR A 260 -11.75 21.25 -2.62
N VAL A 261 -12.72 21.41 -1.72
CA VAL A 261 -13.15 20.37 -0.76
C VAL A 261 -14.67 20.34 -0.63
N LEU A 262 -15.30 19.23 -1.01
CA LEU A 262 -16.74 19.01 -0.97
C LEU A 262 -17.12 17.92 0.06
N GLY A 263 -18.02 18.27 0.98
CA GLY A 263 -18.65 17.31 1.89
C GLY A 263 -17.70 16.67 2.89
N GLY A 264 -17.89 15.37 3.13
CA GLY A 264 -17.20 14.58 4.15
C GLY A 264 -17.95 14.55 5.48
N GLN A 265 -17.28 14.05 6.51
CA GLN A 265 -17.84 13.92 7.86
C GLN A 265 -16.80 14.18 8.94
N LYS A 266 -17.24 14.62 10.13
CA LYS A 266 -16.35 14.84 11.27
C LYS A 266 -15.96 13.56 12.01
N GLY A 267 -16.84 12.60 12.07
CA GLY A 267 -16.64 11.32 12.76
C GLY A 267 -17.63 10.29 12.23
N LEU A 268 -17.54 9.05 12.72
CA LEU A 268 -18.34 7.93 12.21
C LEU A 268 -19.85 8.21 12.26
N MET A 269 -20.32 8.90 13.30
CA MET A 269 -21.73 9.28 13.49
C MET A 269 -22.04 10.72 13.02
N GLY A 270 -21.11 11.36 12.30
CA GLY A 270 -21.23 12.73 11.84
C GLY A 270 -20.63 13.78 12.80
N PRO A 271 -21.01 15.07 12.66
CA PRO A 271 -21.89 15.62 11.62
C PRO A 271 -21.40 15.29 10.21
N PHE A 272 -22.36 15.12 9.29
CA PHE A 272 -22.13 14.93 7.86
C PHE A 272 -22.24 16.28 7.16
N TYR A 273 -21.25 16.60 6.34
CA TYR A 273 -21.12 17.90 5.70
C TYR A 273 -21.62 17.83 4.26
N ARG A 274 -22.24 18.92 3.80
CA ARG A 274 -22.65 19.15 2.39
C ARG A 274 -22.15 20.48 1.85
N ASP A 275 -21.26 21.12 2.61
CA ASP A 275 -20.62 22.39 2.26
C ASP A 275 -19.54 22.17 1.20
N PHE A 276 -19.22 23.24 0.48
CA PHE A 276 -18.20 23.24 -0.56
C PHE A 276 -17.25 24.42 -0.33
N TRP A 277 -15.95 24.16 -0.33
CA TRP A 277 -14.92 25.11 0.05
C TRP A 277 -13.78 25.17 -0.95
N SER A 278 -13.11 26.33 -1.03
CA SER A 278 -11.84 26.50 -1.74
C SER A 278 -10.83 27.28 -0.92
N ILE A 279 -9.54 26.99 -1.08
CA ILE A 279 -8.43 27.81 -0.58
C ILE A 279 -7.34 27.96 -1.64
N ASP A 280 -6.76 29.14 -1.75
CA ASP A 280 -5.61 29.41 -2.63
C ASP A 280 -4.32 28.83 -2.00
N LEU A 281 -3.63 27.95 -2.74
CA LEU A 281 -2.44 27.24 -2.26
C LEU A 281 -1.16 28.09 -2.30
N ASN A 282 -1.19 29.26 -2.94
CA ASN A 282 -0.10 30.22 -2.95
C ASN A 282 -0.26 31.27 -1.84
N ALA A 283 -1.45 31.85 -1.72
CA ALA A 283 -1.75 32.88 -0.72
C ALA A 283 -1.92 32.29 0.69
N LEU A 284 -2.54 31.11 0.79
CA LEU A 284 -2.79 30.38 2.06
C LEU A 284 -3.44 31.27 3.14
N ASP A 285 -4.30 32.18 2.71
CA ASP A 285 -4.94 33.19 3.55
C ASP A 285 -6.17 32.65 4.26
N GLU A 286 -7.28 32.40 3.56
CA GLU A 286 -8.55 31.95 4.15
C GLU A 286 -9.30 30.94 3.28
N TRP A 287 -10.15 30.10 3.92
CA TRP A 287 -11.08 29.28 3.14
C TRP A 287 -12.30 30.10 2.73
N ARG A 288 -12.67 29.97 1.46
CA ARG A 288 -13.85 30.58 0.86
C ARG A 288 -14.95 29.54 0.67
N THR A 289 -16.17 29.87 1.08
CA THR A 289 -17.35 29.05 0.77
C THR A 289 -17.75 29.19 -0.69
N LEU A 290 -18.10 28.07 -1.30
CA LEU A 290 -18.65 27.99 -2.66
C LEU A 290 -20.14 27.66 -2.61
N PRO A 291 -20.89 27.82 -3.72
CA PRO A 291 -22.28 27.43 -3.79
C PRO A 291 -22.47 25.95 -3.37
N PRO A 292 -23.45 25.67 -2.48
CA PRO A 292 -23.64 24.33 -1.96
C PRO A 292 -24.07 23.38 -3.07
N TYR A 293 -23.75 22.11 -2.89
CA TYR A 293 -24.19 21.07 -3.81
C TYR A 293 -25.73 20.98 -3.83
N PRO A 294 -26.38 21.13 -5.02
CA PRO A 294 -27.81 21.41 -5.10
C PRO A 294 -28.70 20.19 -4.88
N VAL A 295 -28.17 18.97 -5.06
CA VAL A 295 -29.00 17.76 -4.98
C VAL A 295 -29.17 17.34 -3.54
N SER A 296 -30.39 16.94 -3.15
CA SER A 296 -30.73 16.63 -1.77
C SER A 296 -30.10 15.33 -1.27
N GLU A 297 -29.93 15.24 0.06
CA GLU A 297 -29.42 14.04 0.71
C GLU A 297 -30.30 12.80 0.47
N SER A 298 -31.61 12.96 0.32
CA SER A 298 -32.52 11.85 0.01
C SER A 298 -32.18 11.15 -1.31
N VAL A 299 -31.50 11.83 -2.24
CA VAL A 299 -31.14 11.27 -3.55
C VAL A 299 -29.70 10.76 -3.55
N THR A 300 -28.74 11.52 -3.04
CA THR A 300 -27.31 11.11 -3.05
C THR A 300 -26.89 10.27 -1.85
N GLY A 301 -27.67 10.32 -0.78
CA GLY A 301 -27.18 10.01 0.56
C GLY A 301 -26.18 11.05 1.07
N LYS A 302 -25.51 10.67 2.17
CA LYS A 302 -24.42 11.43 2.79
C LYS A 302 -23.27 11.61 1.79
N LEU A 303 -22.73 12.82 1.66
CA LEU A 303 -21.59 13.11 0.78
C LEU A 303 -20.28 12.61 1.41
N VAL A 304 -20.14 11.29 1.55
CA VAL A 304 -18.99 10.63 2.16
C VAL A 304 -18.53 9.51 1.24
N GLY A 305 -17.22 9.46 0.97
CA GLY A 305 -16.61 8.44 0.12
C GLY A 305 -16.77 8.71 -1.37
N PHE A 306 -17.11 9.93 -1.78
CA PHE A 306 -17.15 10.27 -3.20
C PHE A 306 -15.84 10.91 -3.67
N SER A 307 -15.58 10.80 -4.96
CA SER A 307 -14.45 11.43 -5.66
C SER A 307 -14.98 12.47 -6.65
N MET A 308 -14.14 13.46 -6.98
CA MET A 308 -14.38 14.42 -8.06
C MET A 308 -13.14 14.46 -8.96
N VAL A 309 -13.35 14.62 -10.26
CA VAL A 309 -12.26 14.78 -11.23
C VAL A 309 -12.47 16.03 -12.06
N VAL A 310 -11.37 16.66 -12.46
CA VAL A 310 -11.41 17.88 -13.27
C VAL A 310 -11.06 17.54 -14.71
N HIS A 311 -11.86 18.08 -15.64
CA HIS A 311 -11.51 18.11 -17.05
C HIS A 311 -11.83 19.51 -17.60
N ASN A 312 -10.83 20.16 -18.21
CA ASN A 312 -10.87 21.57 -18.60
C ASN A 312 -11.22 22.48 -17.41
N HIS A 313 -12.32 23.22 -17.50
CA HIS A 313 -12.82 24.16 -16.48
C HIS A 313 -14.02 23.60 -15.71
N SER A 314 -14.22 22.29 -15.71
CA SER A 314 -15.35 21.63 -15.07
C SER A 314 -14.89 20.55 -14.11
N ALA A 315 -15.46 20.52 -12.91
CA ALA A 315 -15.30 19.44 -11.95
C ALA A 315 -16.52 18.52 -11.99
N TYR A 316 -16.30 17.24 -12.29
CA TYR A 316 -17.33 16.24 -12.47
C TYR A 316 -17.51 15.43 -11.20
N PHE A 317 -18.76 15.27 -10.80
CA PHE A 317 -19.17 14.53 -9.61
C PHE A 317 -20.11 13.40 -10.00
N PHE A 318 -19.62 12.17 -9.82
CA PHE A 318 -20.37 10.97 -10.14
C PHE A 318 -20.73 10.21 -8.87
N THR A 319 -22.02 9.97 -8.67
CA THR A 319 -22.57 9.32 -7.48
C THR A 319 -23.06 7.88 -7.72
N GLY A 320 -22.92 7.38 -8.95
CA GLY A 320 -23.50 6.10 -9.40
C GLY A 320 -24.82 6.27 -10.16
N ARG A 321 -25.37 7.49 -10.23
CA ARG A 321 -26.57 7.80 -11.00
C ARG A 321 -26.26 7.99 -12.48
N ARG A 322 -27.26 7.78 -13.34
CA ARG A 322 -27.18 8.13 -14.78
C ARG A 322 -27.11 9.63 -15.05
N GLU A 323 -27.34 10.46 -14.05
CA GLU A 323 -27.13 11.88 -14.10
C GLU A 323 -25.77 12.22 -13.46
N VAL A 324 -24.94 12.96 -14.20
CA VAL A 324 -23.63 13.42 -13.73
C VAL A 324 -23.76 14.89 -13.37
N ASP A 325 -23.34 15.23 -12.15
CA ASP A 325 -23.34 16.61 -11.69
C ASP A 325 -22.00 17.28 -12.02
N VAL A 326 -22.05 18.55 -12.41
CA VAL A 326 -20.89 19.31 -12.86
C VAL A 326 -20.85 20.65 -12.18
N PHE A 327 -19.70 20.99 -11.62
CA PHE A 327 -19.41 22.33 -11.16
C PHE A 327 -18.52 23.06 -12.17
N ASP A 328 -19.01 24.16 -12.74
CA ASP A 328 -18.20 25.04 -13.57
C ASP A 328 -17.25 25.83 -12.66
N LEU A 329 -15.95 25.67 -12.84
CA LEU A 329 -14.93 26.26 -11.96
C LEU A 329 -14.74 27.76 -12.18
N ARG A 330 -15.12 28.28 -13.35
CA ARG A 330 -15.01 29.70 -13.70
C ARG A 330 -16.27 30.45 -13.33
N ALA A 331 -17.43 29.93 -13.75
CA ALA A 331 -18.71 30.52 -13.41
C ALA A 331 -19.16 30.22 -11.97
N GLN A 332 -18.56 29.20 -11.32
CA GLN A 332 -18.88 28.74 -9.97
C GLN A 332 -20.35 28.36 -9.81
N VAL A 333 -20.91 27.67 -10.81
CA VAL A 333 -22.29 27.22 -10.83
C VAL A 333 -22.38 25.71 -11.01
N TRP A 334 -23.35 25.10 -10.33
CA TRP A 334 -23.70 23.70 -10.50
C TRP A 334 -24.65 23.52 -11.68
N SER A 335 -24.45 22.43 -12.42
CA SER A 335 -25.35 21.94 -13.46
C SER A 335 -25.32 20.41 -13.45
N SER A 336 -26.13 19.77 -14.28
CA SER A 336 -26.10 18.32 -14.48
C SER A 336 -26.42 17.97 -15.93
N PHE A 337 -26.06 16.75 -16.32
CA PHE A 337 -26.52 16.19 -17.58
C PHE A 337 -26.82 14.70 -17.46
N TRP A 338 -27.83 14.27 -18.22
CA TRP A 338 -28.16 12.85 -18.37
C TRP A 338 -27.17 12.16 -19.29
N THR A 339 -26.81 10.93 -18.90
CA THR A 339 -25.96 10.02 -19.67
C THR A 339 -26.75 8.84 -20.21
N SER A 340 -26.22 8.24 -21.27
CA SER A 340 -26.71 7.03 -21.90
C SER A 340 -25.84 5.83 -21.54
N PHE A 341 -26.43 4.64 -21.50
CA PHE A 341 -25.70 3.38 -21.42
C PHE A 341 -26.18 2.50 -22.59
N PRO A 342 -25.29 2.03 -23.48
CA PRO A 342 -25.67 1.36 -24.72
C PRO A 342 -26.52 0.10 -24.54
N GLY A 343 -27.42 -0.12 -25.48
CA GLY A 343 -28.20 -1.36 -25.63
C GLY A 343 -29.33 -1.52 -24.62
N THR A 344 -29.78 -2.76 -24.41
CA THR A 344 -30.83 -3.13 -23.45
C THR A 344 -30.25 -3.59 -22.10
N ALA A 345 -28.94 -3.44 -21.91
CA ALA A 345 -28.26 -3.89 -20.70
C ALA A 345 -28.70 -3.05 -19.48
N PRO A 346 -28.89 -3.69 -18.31
CA PRO A 346 -29.23 -2.97 -17.09
C PRO A 346 -28.09 -2.03 -16.67
N TRP A 347 -28.44 -0.97 -15.95
CA TRP A 347 -27.43 -0.07 -15.38
C TRP A 347 -26.52 -0.82 -14.40
N PRO A 348 -25.18 -0.80 -14.57
CA PRO A 348 -24.29 -1.60 -13.73
C PRO A 348 -24.22 -1.13 -12.27
N TYR A 349 -24.38 0.17 -12.00
CA TYR A 349 -24.41 0.70 -10.63
C TYR A 349 -25.79 0.50 -10.02
N LEU A 350 -25.93 -0.62 -9.31
CA LEU A 350 -27.18 -1.02 -8.67
C LEU A 350 -27.70 0.07 -7.73
N ASP A 351 -28.99 0.36 -7.84
CA ASP A 351 -29.70 1.40 -7.07
C ASP A 351 -29.10 2.80 -7.20
N ASN A 352 -28.38 3.04 -8.31
CA ASN A 352 -27.80 4.33 -8.69
C ASN A 352 -26.82 4.91 -7.64
N LYS A 353 -26.09 4.05 -6.92
CA LYS A 353 -25.16 4.47 -5.87
C LYS A 353 -23.83 3.75 -5.94
N ILE A 354 -22.74 4.51 -5.87
CA ILE A 354 -21.39 4.02 -5.63
C ILE A 354 -20.63 5.01 -4.74
N VAL A 355 -19.92 4.49 -3.74
CA VAL A 355 -18.97 5.26 -2.92
C VAL A 355 -17.66 4.49 -2.84
N ASP A 356 -16.62 5.14 -2.33
CA ASP A 356 -15.27 4.61 -2.13
C ASP A 356 -14.62 4.07 -3.40
N ALA A 357 -15.13 4.48 -4.57
CA ALA A 357 -14.61 4.15 -5.88
C ALA A 357 -13.46 5.10 -6.24
N SER A 358 -12.49 4.56 -6.96
CA SER A 358 -11.46 5.34 -7.61
C SER A 358 -12.03 6.02 -8.86
N MET A 359 -11.71 7.30 -9.08
CA MET A 359 -12.14 8.03 -10.27
C MET A 359 -10.98 8.83 -10.86
N GLN A 360 -10.77 8.72 -12.17
CA GLN A 360 -9.72 9.44 -12.91
C GLN A 360 -10.29 10.05 -14.19
N SER A 361 -9.78 11.20 -14.61
CA SER A 361 -10.10 11.79 -15.91
C SER A 361 -8.89 11.75 -16.85
N ILE A 362 -9.14 11.30 -18.08
CA ILE A 362 -8.12 11.14 -19.11
C ILE A 362 -8.74 11.57 -20.44
N ASP A 363 -8.18 12.63 -21.04
CA ASP A 363 -8.49 13.10 -22.40
C ASP A 363 -9.99 13.10 -22.78
N GLY A 364 -10.81 13.75 -21.95
CA GLY A 364 -12.26 13.90 -22.20
C GLY A 364 -13.10 12.72 -21.73
N LYS A 365 -12.49 11.76 -21.04
CA LYS A 365 -13.17 10.61 -20.46
C LYS A 365 -13.02 10.56 -18.95
N ILE A 366 -13.95 9.88 -18.29
CA ILE A 366 -13.92 9.60 -16.85
C ILE A 366 -13.94 8.09 -16.66
N TYR A 367 -12.98 7.57 -15.89
CA TYR A 367 -12.90 6.17 -15.52
C TYR A 367 -13.27 6.01 -14.06
N VAL A 368 -14.11 5.02 -13.74
CA VAL A 368 -14.53 4.71 -12.39
C VAL A 368 -14.27 3.24 -12.12
N PHE A 369 -13.49 2.94 -11.08
CA PHE A 369 -13.12 1.58 -10.70
C PHE A 369 -13.50 1.26 -9.26
N GLY A 370 -14.07 0.06 -9.08
CA GLY A 370 -14.34 -0.53 -7.77
C GLY A 370 -15.32 0.30 -6.93
N GLY A 371 -15.15 0.23 -5.62
CA GLY A 371 -16.00 0.91 -4.65
C GLY A 371 -17.02 -0.02 -4.00
N TRP A 372 -17.96 0.60 -3.30
CA TRP A 372 -18.96 -0.03 -2.46
C TRP A 372 -20.37 0.39 -2.88
N HIS A 373 -21.28 -0.58 -2.85
CA HIS A 373 -22.72 -0.36 -2.90
C HIS A 373 -23.41 -1.36 -1.95
N TRP A 374 -24.63 -1.07 -1.54
CA TRP A 374 -25.27 -1.77 -0.42
C TRP A 374 -25.60 -3.26 -0.67
N ARG A 375 -25.60 -3.72 -1.93
CA ARG A 375 -25.79 -5.14 -2.31
C ARG A 375 -24.49 -5.94 -2.40
N SER A 376 -23.34 -5.29 -2.30
CA SER A 376 -22.03 -5.95 -2.26
C SER A 376 -21.13 -5.23 -1.26
N GLN A 377 -21.18 -5.70 -0.02
CA GLN A 377 -20.40 -5.13 1.08
C GLN A 377 -18.90 -5.39 0.89
N VAL A 378 -18.53 -6.54 0.32
CA VAL A 378 -17.13 -6.91 0.05
C VAL A 378 -16.42 -5.96 -0.93
N GLY A 379 -17.17 -5.14 -1.66
CA GLY A 379 -16.68 -4.26 -2.72
C GLY A 379 -16.87 -4.88 -4.11
N CYS A 380 -16.66 -4.07 -5.14
CA CYS A 380 -16.88 -4.48 -6.53
C CYS A 380 -15.60 -4.45 -7.38
N THR A 381 -15.67 -5.03 -8.58
CA THR A 381 -14.57 -5.08 -9.57
C THR A 381 -14.87 -4.24 -10.82
N LEU A 382 -15.97 -3.49 -10.78
CA LEU A 382 -16.53 -2.80 -11.93
C LEU A 382 -15.58 -1.72 -12.45
N LEU A 383 -15.27 -1.74 -13.76
CA LEU A 383 -14.60 -0.66 -14.47
C LEU A 383 -15.56 -0.07 -15.51
N MET A 384 -15.82 1.23 -15.40
CA MET A 384 -16.69 1.98 -16.32
C MET A 384 -15.95 3.18 -16.88
N GLU A 385 -16.26 3.52 -18.12
CA GLU A 385 -15.76 4.70 -18.83
C GLU A 385 -16.95 5.58 -19.23
N LEU A 386 -16.90 6.89 -18.97
CA LEU A 386 -17.81 7.88 -19.52
C LEU A 386 -17.05 8.72 -20.55
N ASP A 387 -17.54 8.74 -21.79
CA ASP A 387 -17.16 9.77 -22.75
C ASP A 387 -17.97 11.04 -22.45
N ILE A 388 -17.29 12.14 -22.09
CA ILE A 388 -17.94 13.39 -21.69
C ILE A 388 -18.64 14.03 -22.89
N ALA A 389 -18.06 13.94 -24.09
CA ALA A 389 -18.58 14.59 -25.28
C ALA A 389 -19.87 13.93 -25.75
N THR A 390 -19.91 12.60 -25.80
CA THR A 390 -21.11 11.86 -26.21
C THR A 390 -22.08 11.58 -25.07
N ARG A 391 -21.64 11.77 -23.81
CA ARG A 391 -22.38 11.45 -22.58
C ARG A 391 -22.80 9.98 -22.54
N THR A 392 -21.91 9.11 -22.99
CA THR A 392 -22.17 7.66 -23.09
C THR A 392 -21.22 6.90 -22.20
N TRP A 393 -21.78 6.00 -21.41
CA TRP A 393 -21.02 5.07 -20.59
C TRP A 393 -20.68 3.79 -21.36
N THR A 394 -19.47 3.28 -21.19
CA THR A 394 -19.01 1.98 -21.64
C THR A 394 -18.66 1.12 -20.43
N HIS A 395 -19.15 -0.12 -20.41
CA HIS A 395 -18.71 -1.12 -19.44
C HIS A 395 -17.44 -1.78 -19.96
N LEU A 396 -16.33 -1.59 -19.25
CA LEU A 396 -15.02 -2.09 -19.66
C LEU A 396 -14.68 -3.44 -19.04
N GLY A 397 -15.31 -3.80 -17.92
CA GLY A 397 -15.12 -5.11 -17.28
C GLY A 397 -15.58 -5.17 -15.83
N GLY A 398 -15.43 -6.35 -15.24
CA GLY A 398 -15.82 -6.61 -13.85
C GLY A 398 -17.32 -6.57 -13.58
N THR A 399 -17.69 -6.61 -12.30
CA THR A 399 -19.09 -6.68 -11.86
C THR A 399 -19.28 -5.91 -10.55
N ALA A 400 -20.50 -5.39 -10.36
CA ALA A 400 -20.95 -4.82 -9.10
C ALA A 400 -21.02 -5.89 -8.00
N GLU A 401 -21.44 -7.11 -8.32
CA GLU A 401 -21.60 -8.22 -7.36
C GLU A 401 -20.65 -9.39 -7.71
N PRO A 402 -19.38 -9.36 -7.27
CA PRO A 402 -18.39 -10.38 -7.61
C PRO A 402 -18.63 -11.67 -6.81
N LYS A 403 -19.36 -12.60 -7.43
CA LYS A 403 -19.69 -13.92 -6.87
C LYS A 403 -18.65 -15.00 -7.17
N VAL A 404 -17.83 -14.78 -8.20
CA VAL A 404 -16.78 -15.71 -8.67
C VAL A 404 -15.50 -14.91 -8.84
N ALA A 405 -14.38 -15.50 -8.43
CA ALA A 405 -13.08 -14.87 -8.60
C ALA A 405 -12.64 -14.88 -10.07
N SER A 406 -11.71 -13.98 -10.40
CA SER A 406 -11.11 -13.91 -11.73
C SER A 406 -9.64 -13.50 -11.59
N TYR A 407 -8.79 -14.07 -12.44
CA TYR A 407 -7.40 -13.64 -12.57
C TYR A 407 -7.19 -12.62 -13.69
N ALA A 408 -8.26 -12.23 -14.41
CA ALA A 408 -8.21 -11.31 -15.54
C ALA A 408 -8.22 -9.82 -15.14
N GLY A 409 -8.24 -9.52 -13.84
CA GLY A 409 -8.25 -8.15 -13.35
C GLY A 409 -8.22 -8.09 -11.83
N PRO A 410 -8.22 -6.89 -11.24
CA PRO A 410 -8.19 -6.73 -9.79
C PRO A 410 -9.44 -7.32 -9.13
N GLY A 411 -9.26 -8.02 -8.00
CA GLY A 411 -10.36 -8.50 -7.17
C GLY A 411 -11.18 -7.39 -6.51
N PRO A 412 -12.31 -7.73 -5.85
CA PRO A 412 -13.24 -6.77 -5.29
C PRO A 412 -12.58 -5.86 -4.27
N ARG A 413 -12.79 -4.55 -4.40
CA ARG A 413 -12.20 -3.59 -3.48
C ARG A 413 -12.90 -2.24 -3.42
N ARG A 414 -12.84 -1.64 -2.24
CA ARG A 414 -13.11 -0.22 -1.98
C ARG A 414 -11.81 0.50 -1.65
N HIS A 415 -11.81 1.83 -1.74
CA HIS A 415 -10.69 2.70 -1.36
C HIS A 415 -9.36 2.32 -2.02
N ALA A 416 -9.42 1.67 -3.20
CA ALA A 416 -8.24 1.49 -4.01
C ALA A 416 -7.74 2.87 -4.45
N VAL A 417 -6.44 3.08 -4.40
CA VAL A 417 -5.86 4.30 -4.96
C VAL A 417 -5.62 4.12 -6.45
N SER A 418 -5.73 5.22 -7.18
CA SER A 418 -5.51 5.25 -8.61
C SER A 418 -4.70 6.46 -9.03
N TRP A 419 -4.02 6.33 -10.16
CA TRP A 419 -3.40 7.45 -10.86
C TRP A 419 -3.29 7.13 -12.35
N VAL A 420 -3.11 8.18 -13.14
CA VAL A 420 -2.92 8.10 -14.58
C VAL A 420 -1.42 8.12 -14.89
N GLY A 421 -0.98 7.22 -15.76
CA GLY A 421 0.39 7.20 -16.28
C GLY A 421 0.73 8.50 -17.02
N LYS A 422 2.02 8.84 -17.09
CA LYS A 422 2.50 10.04 -17.78
C LYS A 422 2.10 10.08 -19.25
N ASP A 423 2.03 8.91 -19.89
CA ASP A 423 1.62 8.74 -21.28
C ASP A 423 0.12 8.96 -21.51
N LYS A 424 -0.67 9.05 -20.43
CA LYS A 424 -2.14 9.08 -20.45
C LYS A 424 -2.79 7.89 -21.17
N ASN A 425 -2.06 6.82 -21.41
CA ASN A 425 -2.60 5.59 -21.97
C ASN A 425 -2.85 4.52 -20.90
N THR A 426 -2.43 4.80 -19.67
CA THR A 426 -2.46 3.81 -18.60
C THR A 426 -3.17 4.33 -17.35
N LEU A 427 -4.07 3.52 -16.81
CA LEU A 427 -4.69 3.72 -15.50
C LEU A 427 -4.14 2.69 -14.52
N PHE A 428 -3.56 3.15 -13.41
CA PHE A 428 -3.08 2.27 -12.35
C PHE A 428 -4.08 2.16 -11.21
N ILE A 429 -4.23 0.95 -10.66
CA ILE A 429 -5.01 0.65 -9.45
C ILE A 429 -4.10 -0.08 -8.46
N MET A 430 -4.03 0.42 -7.22
CA MET A 430 -3.20 -0.21 -6.19
C MET A 430 -3.95 -0.34 -4.87
N TYR A 431 -3.75 -1.48 -4.21
CA TYR A 431 -4.25 -1.77 -2.86
C TYR A 431 -5.77 -1.56 -2.72
N GLY A 432 -6.21 -0.96 -1.61
CA GLY A 432 -7.61 -1.00 -1.16
C GLY A 432 -7.90 -2.28 -0.38
N ASP A 433 -9.16 -2.46 0.00
CA ASP A 433 -9.59 -3.64 0.74
C ASP A 433 -10.90 -4.23 0.23
N ALA A 434 -11.02 -5.54 0.41
CA ALA A 434 -12.29 -6.23 0.37
C ALA A 434 -12.90 -6.22 1.77
N ASP A 435 -14.04 -5.54 1.95
CA ASP A 435 -14.67 -5.34 3.26
C ASP A 435 -15.49 -6.57 3.70
N ARG A 436 -14.75 -7.62 4.02
CA ARG A 436 -15.30 -8.90 4.44
C ARG A 436 -15.97 -8.82 5.82
N ALA A 437 -15.57 -7.86 6.66
CA ALA A 437 -16.22 -7.61 7.94
C ALA A 437 -17.65 -7.10 7.75
N ALA A 438 -17.84 -6.11 6.86
CA ALA A 438 -19.16 -5.65 6.47
C ALA A 438 -19.98 -6.76 5.79
N ALA A 439 -19.36 -7.55 4.91
CA ALA A 439 -20.02 -8.70 4.27
C ALA A 439 -20.50 -9.75 5.29
N LEU A 440 -19.72 -10.03 6.35
CA LEU A 440 -20.15 -10.94 7.42
C LEU A 440 -21.38 -10.39 8.15
N MET A 441 -21.38 -9.11 8.51
CA MET A 441 -22.52 -8.45 9.16
C MET A 441 -23.77 -8.44 8.28
N GLY A 442 -23.57 -8.25 6.96
CA GLY A 442 -24.62 -8.33 5.94
C GLY A 442 -25.06 -9.75 5.58
N ARG A 443 -24.46 -10.79 6.17
CA ARG A 443 -24.69 -12.22 5.84
C ARG A 443 -24.43 -12.55 4.36
N GLU A 444 -23.49 -11.85 3.74
CA GLU A 444 -23.07 -12.07 2.36
C GLU A 444 -22.03 -13.20 2.25
N ARG A 445 -21.87 -13.75 1.04
CA ARG A 445 -20.78 -14.70 0.76
C ARG A 445 -19.43 -14.01 0.97
N HIS A 446 -18.42 -14.82 1.31
CA HIS A 446 -17.05 -14.38 1.56
C HIS A 446 -16.85 -13.44 2.77
N GLY A 447 -17.91 -13.19 3.54
CA GLY A 447 -17.81 -12.50 4.83
C GLY A 447 -16.86 -13.22 5.81
N ALA A 448 -16.09 -12.43 6.54
CA ALA A 448 -15.18 -12.90 7.59
C ALA A 448 -14.98 -11.83 8.66
N ALA A 449 -14.44 -12.21 9.82
CA ALA A 449 -14.22 -11.28 10.93
C ALA A 449 -13.23 -10.15 10.64
N GLN A 450 -12.42 -10.27 9.57
CA GLN A 450 -11.45 -9.26 9.15
C GLN A 450 -11.58 -9.00 7.65
N SER A 451 -11.47 -7.72 7.27
CA SER A 451 -11.34 -7.29 5.89
C SER A 451 -9.98 -7.74 5.31
N PHE A 452 -9.89 -7.84 3.99
CA PHE A 452 -8.68 -8.26 3.29
C PHE A 452 -8.05 -7.06 2.60
N ALA A 453 -6.85 -6.65 3.03
CA ALA A 453 -6.08 -5.63 2.35
C ALA A 453 -5.36 -6.24 1.13
N HIS A 454 -5.59 -5.66 -0.04
CA HIS A 454 -4.90 -6.08 -1.26
C HIS A 454 -3.45 -5.61 -1.27
N GLU A 455 -2.55 -6.43 -1.80
CA GLU A 455 -1.10 -6.18 -1.86
C GLU A 455 -0.57 -6.05 -3.30
N ASP A 456 -1.47 -5.81 -4.26
CA ASP A 456 -1.19 -5.79 -5.69
C ASP A 456 -1.20 -4.39 -6.31
N LEU A 457 -0.62 -4.32 -7.51
CA LEU A 457 -0.66 -3.20 -8.43
C LEU A 457 -1.16 -3.72 -9.78
N TRP A 458 -2.20 -3.08 -10.31
CA TRP A 458 -2.77 -3.38 -11.60
C TRP A 458 -2.66 -2.18 -12.53
N GLU A 459 -2.48 -2.50 -13.79
CA GLU A 459 -2.38 -1.57 -14.90
C GLU A 459 -3.51 -1.85 -15.88
N TRP A 460 -4.32 -0.86 -16.20
CA TRP A 460 -5.27 -0.92 -17.32
C TRP A 460 -4.68 -0.18 -18.51
N ASP A 461 -4.39 -0.93 -19.58
CA ASP A 461 -4.03 -0.36 -20.86
C ASP A 461 -5.31 0.11 -21.57
N ILE A 462 -5.43 1.42 -21.79
CA ILE A 462 -6.62 2.04 -22.36
C ILE A 462 -6.80 1.65 -23.83
N ALA A 463 -5.71 1.54 -24.58
CA ALA A 463 -5.74 1.20 -25.99
C ALA A 463 -6.04 -0.28 -26.19
N ALA A 464 -5.37 -1.17 -25.45
CA ALA A 464 -5.58 -2.61 -25.54
C ALA A 464 -6.90 -3.05 -24.86
N ARG A 465 -7.39 -2.26 -23.89
CA ARG A 465 -8.53 -2.61 -23.02
C ARG A 465 -8.29 -3.88 -22.23
N GLU A 466 -7.11 -3.99 -21.63
CA GLU A 466 -6.69 -5.17 -20.88
C GLU A 466 -6.05 -4.77 -19.55
N TRP A 467 -6.30 -5.61 -18.54
CA TRP A 467 -5.65 -5.53 -17.24
C TRP A 467 -4.33 -6.31 -17.25
N ASN A 468 -3.29 -5.69 -16.73
CA ASN A 468 -1.98 -6.28 -16.53
C ASN A 468 -1.56 -6.13 -15.07
N GLN A 469 -1.32 -7.25 -14.39
CA GLN A 469 -0.79 -7.20 -13.03
C GLN A 469 0.71 -6.86 -13.07
N GLN A 470 1.12 -5.90 -12.24
CA GLN A 470 2.48 -5.42 -12.15
C GLN A 470 3.18 -5.93 -10.89
N ARG A 471 4.51 -6.13 -10.99
CA ARG A 471 5.36 -6.36 -9.81
C ARG A 471 5.54 -5.05 -9.04
N LEU A 472 5.42 -5.11 -7.72
CA LEU A 472 5.86 -4.04 -6.82
C LEU A 472 7.37 -4.19 -6.55
N VAL A 473 8.15 -3.14 -6.87
CA VAL A 473 9.62 -3.15 -6.79
C VAL A 473 10.11 -2.09 -5.82
N GLY A 474 11.13 -2.40 -5.04
CA GLY A 474 11.81 -1.46 -4.15
C GLY A 474 11.28 -1.47 -2.71
N ASN A 475 11.31 -0.30 -2.06
CA ASN A 475 10.91 -0.13 -0.68
C ASN A 475 9.40 0.17 -0.59
N ILE A 476 8.60 -0.88 -0.75
CA ILE A 476 7.16 -0.77 -0.95
C ILE A 476 6.41 -0.39 0.34
N PRO A 477 5.30 0.36 0.25
CA PRO A 477 4.37 0.49 1.36
C PRO A 477 3.81 -0.87 1.79
N SER A 478 3.40 -0.98 3.06
CA SER A 478 2.65 -2.16 3.51
C SER A 478 1.24 -2.17 2.88
N PRO A 479 0.64 -3.34 2.58
CA PRO A 479 -0.74 -3.44 2.14
C PRO A 479 -1.69 -2.68 3.08
N ARG A 480 -2.55 -1.83 2.49
CA ARG A 480 -3.40 -0.89 3.23
C ARG A 480 -4.54 -0.35 2.38
N THR A 481 -5.54 0.20 3.04
CA THR A 481 -6.67 0.90 2.44
C THR A 481 -6.71 2.34 2.94
N GLU A 482 -7.59 3.16 2.37
CA GLU A 482 -7.84 4.56 2.80
C GLU A 482 -6.59 5.45 2.85
N LEU A 483 -5.54 5.10 2.11
CA LEU A 483 -4.33 5.92 1.97
C LEU A 483 -4.55 7.05 0.97
N ALA A 484 -3.82 8.16 1.15
CA ALA A 484 -3.76 9.17 0.11
C ALA A 484 -2.75 8.78 -0.97
N CYS A 485 -3.07 9.10 -2.23
CA CYS A 485 -2.20 8.91 -3.39
C CYS A 485 -2.42 10.05 -4.38
N VAL A 486 -1.34 10.57 -4.95
CA VAL A 486 -1.42 11.58 -6.02
C VAL A 486 -0.24 11.41 -6.97
N TYR A 487 -0.47 11.61 -8.27
CA TYR A 487 0.60 11.76 -9.24
C TYR A 487 0.99 13.24 -9.36
N ASN A 488 2.27 13.52 -9.11
CA ASN A 488 2.87 14.82 -9.27
C ASN A 488 3.51 14.91 -10.66
N SER A 489 2.84 15.61 -11.57
CA SER A 489 3.27 15.75 -12.97
C SER A 489 4.55 16.56 -13.16
N VAL A 490 4.89 17.44 -12.21
CA VAL A 490 6.12 18.25 -12.24
C VAL A 490 7.32 17.41 -11.84
N LEU A 491 7.16 16.55 -10.82
CA LEU A 491 8.22 15.64 -10.36
C LEU A 491 8.29 14.34 -11.18
N ASP A 492 7.22 14.01 -11.91
CA ASP A 492 7.01 12.71 -12.55
C ASP A 492 7.11 11.57 -11.52
N LYS A 493 6.34 11.72 -10.43
CA LYS A 493 6.34 10.81 -9.28
C LYS A 493 4.95 10.59 -8.73
N VAL A 494 4.65 9.38 -8.30
CA VAL A 494 3.47 9.06 -7.47
C VAL A 494 3.88 9.17 -6.01
N ILE A 495 3.08 9.87 -5.21
CA ILE A 495 3.33 10.09 -3.79
C ILE A 495 2.18 9.48 -3.00
N THR A 496 2.49 8.72 -1.95
CA THR A 496 1.49 8.16 -1.05
C THR A 496 1.76 8.53 0.40
N PHE A 497 0.70 8.63 1.19
CA PHE A 497 0.79 8.95 2.62
C PHE A 497 -0.29 8.21 3.43
N GLY A 498 0.14 7.67 4.57
CA GLY A 498 -0.75 7.18 5.61
C GLY A 498 -1.65 6.02 5.18
N GLY A 499 -2.89 6.02 5.66
CA GLY A 499 -3.88 4.96 5.45
C GLY A 499 -4.06 4.04 6.65
N TYR A 500 -4.79 2.96 6.42
CA TYR A 500 -5.25 2.01 7.42
C TYR A 500 -5.02 0.57 6.95
N ALA A 501 -4.55 -0.31 7.84
CA ALA A 501 -4.53 -1.74 7.60
C ALA A 501 -5.53 -2.47 8.53
N PRO A 502 -6.52 -3.19 7.98
CA PRO A 502 -7.49 -3.97 8.76
C PRO A 502 -6.92 -5.27 9.36
N THR A 503 -5.66 -5.60 9.07
CA THR A 503 -5.02 -6.87 9.45
C THR A 503 -3.73 -6.69 10.26
N ALA A 504 -3.11 -5.52 10.21
CA ALA A 504 -1.86 -5.23 10.93
C ALA A 504 -2.09 -5.15 12.43
N LEU A 505 -1.17 -5.69 13.23
CA LEU A 505 -1.24 -5.60 14.69
C LEU A 505 -0.55 -4.32 15.16
N SER A 506 -1.20 -3.60 16.07
CA SER A 506 -0.58 -2.50 16.81
C SER A 506 -0.70 -2.68 18.31
N ASN A 507 0.41 -2.42 19.00
CA ASN A 507 0.42 -2.27 20.45
C ASN A 507 0.63 -0.79 20.80
N LEU A 508 -0.44 -0.12 21.24
CA LEU A 508 -0.44 1.33 21.49
C LEU A 508 0.06 1.70 22.90
N SER A 509 0.20 0.72 23.80
CA SER A 509 0.78 0.92 25.13
C SER A 509 1.41 -0.37 25.65
N PRO A 510 2.65 -0.35 26.18
CA PRO A 510 3.27 -1.51 26.84
C PRO A 510 2.40 -2.11 27.96
N ASP A 511 1.55 -1.30 28.58
CA ASP A 511 0.64 -1.70 29.66
C ASP A 511 -0.78 -2.04 29.17
N ALA A 512 -1.07 -1.92 27.86
CA ALA A 512 -2.38 -2.29 27.33
C ALA A 512 -2.55 -3.82 27.34
N GLU A 513 -3.58 -4.29 28.03
CA GLU A 513 -4.01 -5.69 28.05
C GLU A 513 -4.51 -6.17 26.66
N TYR A 514 -4.67 -5.26 25.70
CA TYR A 514 -5.30 -5.50 24.40
C TYR A 514 -4.40 -5.10 23.23
N VAL A 515 -4.19 -6.04 22.30
CA VAL A 515 -3.55 -5.79 20.99
C VAL A 515 -4.64 -5.50 19.97
N TYR A 516 -4.55 -4.34 19.31
CA TYR A 516 -5.49 -3.98 18.24
C TYR A 516 -5.14 -4.73 16.96
N ARG A 517 -6.15 -5.30 16.32
CA ARG A 517 -6.04 -6.00 15.02
C ARG A 517 -6.23 -5.06 13.84
N PHE A 518 -5.70 -3.85 13.97
CA PHE A 518 -5.59 -2.89 12.89
C PHE A 518 -4.42 -1.94 13.16
N SER A 519 -3.99 -1.20 12.15
CA SER A 519 -3.01 -0.11 12.31
C SER A 519 -3.31 1.07 11.41
N TYR A 520 -3.03 2.27 11.92
CA TYR A 520 -2.97 3.48 11.10
C TYR A 520 -1.51 3.77 10.75
N TYR A 521 -1.32 4.39 9.59
CA TYR A 521 -0.01 4.72 9.06
C TYR A 521 0.19 6.24 8.97
N ALA A 522 1.45 6.67 9.03
CA ALA A 522 1.87 8.05 8.74
C ALA A 522 3.18 8.12 7.94
N ASP A 523 3.57 6.99 7.34
CA ASP A 523 4.73 6.86 6.46
C ASP A 523 4.41 7.48 5.10
N THR A 524 5.46 7.89 4.40
CA THR A 524 5.36 8.56 3.09
C THR A 524 6.20 7.78 2.09
N PHE A 525 5.64 7.46 0.94
CA PHE A 525 6.38 6.77 -0.11
C PHE A 525 6.31 7.53 -1.42
N MET A 526 7.31 7.29 -2.24
CA MET A 526 7.40 7.83 -3.60
C MET A 526 7.65 6.68 -4.56
N LEU A 527 6.91 6.64 -5.66
CA LEU A 527 7.14 5.74 -6.79
C LEU A 527 7.55 6.57 -8.00
N GLY A 528 8.61 6.13 -8.67
CA GLY A 528 8.98 6.64 -9.98
C GLY A 528 10.34 6.13 -10.43
N THR A 529 10.71 6.53 -11.64
CA THR A 529 11.96 6.10 -12.28
C THR A 529 13.07 7.09 -11.94
N ASP A 530 14.20 6.57 -11.47
CA ASP A 530 15.42 7.35 -11.25
C ASP A 530 16.21 7.54 -12.57
N THR A 531 17.06 8.56 -12.62
CA THR A 531 17.97 8.76 -13.75
C THR A 531 18.82 7.52 -14.00
N GLY A 532 18.73 6.97 -15.22
CA GLY A 532 19.47 5.77 -15.62
C GLY A 532 18.77 4.44 -15.28
N GLU A 533 17.63 4.47 -14.60
CA GLU A 533 16.77 3.29 -14.45
C GLU A 533 15.72 3.22 -15.56
N THR A 534 15.31 2.01 -15.90
CA THR A 534 14.30 1.76 -16.95
C THR A 534 12.89 1.54 -16.39
N LYS A 535 12.73 1.39 -15.07
CA LYS A 535 11.42 1.22 -14.42
C LYS A 535 11.33 1.95 -13.08
N ALA A 536 10.09 2.30 -12.74
CA ALA A 536 9.75 2.89 -11.47
C ALA A 536 9.98 1.91 -10.30
N GLY A 537 10.58 2.42 -9.23
CA GLY A 537 10.73 1.72 -7.95
C GLY A 537 10.15 2.54 -6.81
N TRP A 538 9.67 1.86 -5.78
CA TRP A 538 9.23 2.49 -4.54
C TRP A 538 10.42 2.89 -3.68
N LYS A 539 10.34 4.08 -3.11
CA LYS A 539 11.24 4.60 -2.09
C LYS A 539 10.47 5.04 -0.87
N HIS A 540 10.99 4.71 0.31
CA HIS A 540 10.50 5.28 1.56
C HIS A 540 11.06 6.69 1.72
N VAL A 541 10.18 7.68 1.90
CA VAL A 541 10.57 9.06 2.17
C VAL A 541 10.80 9.18 3.67
N LEU A 542 12.07 9.32 4.06
CA LEU A 542 12.48 9.46 5.44
C LEU A 542 12.23 10.90 5.92
N THR A 543 11.24 11.08 6.78
CA THR A 543 10.86 12.37 7.36
C THR A 543 11.17 12.42 8.86
N ARG A 544 11.71 13.54 9.35
CA ARG A 544 12.03 13.72 10.80
C ARG A 544 10.80 13.83 11.70
N GLY A 545 9.67 14.22 11.12
CA GLY A 545 8.35 14.33 11.71
C GLY A 545 7.27 14.18 10.64
N PHE A 546 6.01 14.04 11.06
CA PHE A 546 4.90 13.71 10.18
C PHE A 546 3.54 14.27 10.70
N PRO A 547 2.54 14.45 9.82
CA PRO A 547 1.22 15.02 10.13
C PRO A 547 0.40 14.34 11.24
N THR A 548 0.79 13.15 11.67
CA THR A 548 0.08 12.15 12.51
C THR A 548 -0.53 11.03 11.69
N TYR A 549 -0.61 9.84 12.30
CA TYR A 549 -1.32 8.67 11.83
C TYR A 549 -2.74 9.03 11.44
N ARG A 550 -3.13 8.71 10.21
CA ARG A 550 -4.49 8.98 9.72
C ARG A 550 -4.84 8.17 8.48
N ALA A 551 -6.12 7.87 8.37
CA ALA A 551 -6.77 7.30 7.19
C ALA A 551 -7.70 8.34 6.55
N GLN A 552 -8.03 8.11 5.28
CA GLN A 552 -8.76 9.02 4.40
C GLN A 552 -8.25 10.48 4.36
N PRO A 553 -6.93 10.76 4.46
CA PRO A 553 -6.48 12.10 4.08
C PRO A 553 -6.53 12.23 2.56
N CYS A 554 -6.46 13.46 2.04
CA CYS A 554 -6.25 13.70 0.62
C CYS A 554 -4.88 14.33 0.38
N LEU A 555 -4.16 13.80 -0.61
CA LEU A 555 -2.99 14.45 -1.19
C LEU A 555 -3.43 15.23 -2.43
N ALA A 556 -2.92 16.45 -2.57
CA ALA A 556 -3.23 17.38 -3.63
C ALA A 556 -1.94 17.95 -4.19
N VAL A 557 -1.80 17.99 -5.51
CA VAL A 557 -0.65 18.62 -6.18
C VAL A 557 -1.13 19.87 -6.88
N ASP A 558 -0.44 20.99 -6.64
CA ASP A 558 -0.57 22.15 -7.51
C ASP A 558 0.21 21.90 -8.81
N PRO A 559 -0.46 21.75 -9.97
CA PRO A 559 0.22 21.44 -11.23
C PRO A 559 1.12 22.59 -11.72
N GLY A 560 0.90 23.83 -11.23
CA GLY A 560 1.73 24.97 -11.60
C GLY A 560 3.09 24.97 -10.92
N THR A 561 3.16 24.61 -9.63
CA THR A 561 4.39 24.66 -8.83
C THR A 561 4.98 23.28 -8.49
N GLY A 562 4.22 22.20 -8.66
CA GLY A 562 4.58 20.86 -8.21
C GLY A 562 4.51 20.68 -6.69
N ARG A 563 4.03 21.66 -5.93
CA ARG A 563 3.89 21.54 -4.48
C ARG A 563 2.82 20.52 -4.13
N THR A 564 3.13 19.66 -3.16
CA THR A 564 2.26 18.57 -2.72
C THR A 564 1.74 18.87 -1.32
N PHE A 565 0.42 18.93 -1.17
CA PHE A 565 -0.26 19.23 0.07
C PHE A 565 -1.06 18.03 0.59
N LEU A 566 -1.20 17.93 1.90
CA LEU A 566 -2.05 16.96 2.59
C LEU A 566 -3.12 17.71 3.38
N PHE A 567 -4.37 17.30 3.24
CA PHE A 567 -5.49 17.85 4.00
C PHE A 567 -6.36 16.74 4.61
N GLY A 568 -6.87 17.01 5.80
CA GLY A 568 -7.94 16.22 6.42
C GLY A 568 -7.55 14.80 6.85
N GLY A 569 -8.56 13.92 6.87
CA GLY A 569 -8.46 12.54 7.32
C GLY A 569 -8.84 12.38 8.80
N TYR A 570 -8.81 11.14 9.28
CA TYR A 570 -9.15 10.81 10.64
C TYR A 570 -8.24 9.74 11.23
N VAL A 571 -8.32 9.59 12.54
CA VAL A 571 -7.67 8.50 13.26
C VAL A 571 -8.54 8.08 14.42
N SER A 572 -8.45 6.80 14.79
CA SER A 572 -9.09 6.30 16.00
C SER A 572 -8.47 6.92 17.26
N ALA A 573 -9.26 7.06 18.32
CA ALA A 573 -8.83 7.76 19.54
C ALA A 573 -7.69 7.06 20.29
N GLU A 574 -7.47 5.76 20.05
CA GLU A 574 -6.39 4.99 20.66
C GLU A 574 -5.00 5.47 20.19
N TYR A 575 -4.91 6.06 18.98
CA TYR A 575 -3.66 6.61 18.45
C TYR A 575 -3.41 8.06 18.89
N VAL A 576 -4.41 8.76 19.41
CA VAL A 576 -4.30 10.18 19.79
C VAL A 576 -5.00 10.39 21.14
N PRO A 577 -4.27 10.67 22.23
CA PRO A 577 -4.86 10.87 23.55
C PRO A 577 -6.01 11.89 23.52
N ALA A 578 -7.24 11.41 23.74
CA ALA A 578 -8.42 12.25 23.82
C ALA A 578 -8.47 12.92 25.21
N ARG A 579 -8.87 14.19 25.26
CA ARG A 579 -9.13 14.90 26.54
C ARG A 579 -10.41 14.44 27.22
N THR A 580 -11.26 13.71 26.50
CA THR A 580 -12.59 13.24 26.93
C THR A 580 -12.76 11.80 26.46
N ALA A 581 -13.26 10.92 27.34
CA ALA A 581 -13.41 9.49 27.07
C ALA A 581 -14.43 9.15 25.97
N ASP A 582 -15.29 10.11 25.56
CA ASP A 582 -16.43 9.88 24.65
C ASP A 582 -16.10 10.03 23.14
N ILE A 583 -14.84 10.22 22.77
CA ILE A 583 -14.46 10.38 21.35
C ILE A 583 -13.94 9.04 20.83
N SER A 584 -14.67 8.39 19.93
CA SER A 584 -14.22 7.16 19.25
C SER A 584 -13.15 7.41 18.17
N GLY A 585 -13.06 8.64 17.65
CA GLY A 585 -12.05 9.03 16.66
C GLY A 585 -11.95 10.53 16.45
N ARG A 586 -10.81 10.98 15.92
CA ARG A 586 -10.49 12.38 15.68
C ARG A 586 -10.24 12.63 14.19
N SER A 587 -11.02 13.52 13.60
CA SER A 587 -10.73 14.08 12.27
C SER A 587 -9.83 15.31 12.34
N PHE A 588 -9.26 15.66 11.20
CA PHE A 588 -8.34 16.79 11.05
C PHE A 588 -8.82 17.81 10.03
N SER A 589 -8.42 19.07 10.20
CA SER A 589 -8.54 20.18 9.23
C SER A 589 -7.20 20.88 9.02
N ASP A 590 -6.10 20.22 9.39
CA ASP A 590 -4.78 20.79 9.17
C ASP A 590 -4.31 20.59 7.72
N LEU A 591 -3.58 21.59 7.23
CA LEU A 591 -2.91 21.56 5.94
C LEU A 591 -1.43 21.35 6.17
N TRP A 592 -0.83 20.47 5.38
CA TRP A 592 0.60 20.19 5.40
C TRP A 592 1.16 20.21 3.99
N GLU A 593 2.43 20.55 3.87
CA GLU A 593 3.18 20.53 2.61
C GLU A 593 4.31 19.52 2.73
N LEU A 594 4.44 18.66 1.72
CA LEU A 594 5.53 17.73 1.58
C LEU A 594 6.64 18.36 0.73
N ARG A 595 7.85 18.36 1.27
CA ARG A 595 9.10 18.75 0.60
C ARG A 595 9.97 17.51 0.44
N LEU A 596 10.57 17.31 -0.73
CA LEU A 596 11.33 16.11 -1.10
C LEU A 596 12.74 16.49 -1.56
N ASP A 597 13.75 15.77 -1.07
CA ASP A 597 15.17 15.98 -1.41
C ASP A 597 15.50 15.43 -2.81
N ILE A 598 14.89 16.03 -3.83
CA ILE A 598 15.04 15.79 -5.26
C ILE A 598 14.84 17.11 -6.02
N PRO A 599 15.32 17.23 -7.28
CA PRO A 599 15.06 18.41 -8.10
C PRO A 599 13.57 18.75 -8.19
N GLY A 600 13.22 20.01 -7.94
CA GLY A 600 11.83 20.49 -7.93
C GLY A 600 11.03 20.12 -6.66
N GLY A 601 11.60 19.37 -5.73
CA GLY A 601 10.92 18.92 -4.51
C GLY A 601 10.88 19.95 -3.37
N HIS A 602 11.36 21.18 -3.60
CA HIS A 602 11.30 22.31 -2.65
C HIS A 602 11.98 22.03 -1.30
N PHE A 603 13.15 21.38 -1.30
CA PHE A 603 13.85 20.95 -0.07
C PHE A 603 15.01 21.88 0.34
N ASP A 604 15.34 22.89 -0.45
CA ASP A 604 16.55 23.71 -0.30
C ASP A 604 16.66 24.45 1.04
N ASP A 605 15.51 24.75 1.67
CA ASP A 605 15.42 25.51 2.94
C ASP A 605 15.22 24.62 4.18
N VAL A 606 15.34 23.30 4.05
CA VAL A 606 15.10 22.35 5.14
C VAL A 606 16.33 22.19 6.02
N ASP A 607 16.27 22.68 7.27
CA ASP A 607 17.25 22.35 8.31
C ASP A 607 16.93 20.98 8.92
N VAL A 608 17.52 19.92 8.34
CA VAL A 608 17.30 18.52 8.75
C VAL A 608 17.71 18.24 10.19
N GLU A 609 18.76 18.92 10.69
CA GLU A 609 19.24 18.76 12.06
C GLU A 609 18.33 19.46 13.05
N ASP A 610 17.74 20.60 12.67
CA ASP A 610 16.67 21.21 13.47
C ASP A 610 15.44 20.32 13.53
N GLU A 611 14.94 19.89 12.37
CA GLU A 611 13.74 19.06 12.30
C GLU A 611 13.91 17.76 13.07
N ALA A 612 15.13 17.19 13.10
CA ALA A 612 15.45 16.04 13.93
C ALA A 612 15.23 16.29 15.44
N ARG A 613 15.06 17.54 15.90
CA ARG A 613 14.86 17.91 17.31
C ARG A 613 13.53 18.61 17.56
N THR A 614 12.97 19.27 16.55
CA THR A 614 11.80 20.16 16.68
C THR A 614 10.58 19.67 15.92
N ALA A 615 10.73 18.77 14.95
CA ALA A 615 9.62 18.35 14.11
C ALA A 615 8.54 17.63 14.92
N ARG A 616 7.29 17.85 14.52
CA ARG A 616 6.13 17.19 15.10
C ARG A 616 6.13 15.72 14.69
N VAL A 617 5.98 14.81 15.65
CA VAL A 617 6.03 13.36 15.42
C VAL A 617 4.63 12.76 15.68
N GLY A 618 3.65 13.22 14.89
CA GLY A 618 2.23 12.93 15.12
C GLY A 618 1.69 13.55 16.41
N PRO A 619 1.11 12.77 17.35
CA PRO A 619 0.69 13.26 18.67
C PRO A 619 1.87 13.39 19.65
N TRP A 620 2.99 12.72 19.40
CA TRP A 620 4.17 12.75 20.26
C TRP A 620 5.04 13.98 19.99
N GLN A 621 5.81 14.37 21.00
CA GLN A 621 6.81 15.44 20.95
C GLN A 621 8.20 14.88 21.21
N ARG A 622 9.22 15.55 20.69
CA ARG A 622 10.62 15.18 20.92
C ARG A 622 11.28 16.14 21.90
N CYS A 623 12.05 15.59 22.83
CA CYS A 623 12.84 16.41 23.75
C CYS A 623 13.98 17.04 22.96
N PHE A 624 14.06 18.36 22.98
CA PHE A 624 15.07 19.11 22.23
C PHE A 624 16.51 18.77 22.67
N ALA A 625 16.72 18.36 23.93
CA ALA A 625 18.05 18.05 24.44
C ALA A 625 18.46 16.59 24.25
N CYS A 626 17.64 15.64 24.72
CA CYS A 626 18.02 14.22 24.72
C CYS A 626 17.39 13.39 23.58
N GLY A 627 16.48 13.97 22.79
CA GLY A 627 15.81 13.28 21.68
C GLY A 627 14.75 12.26 22.10
N SER A 628 14.49 12.08 23.40
CA SER A 628 13.43 11.18 23.87
C SER A 628 12.07 11.60 23.32
N THR A 629 11.16 10.64 23.13
CA THR A 629 9.85 10.88 22.52
C THR A 629 8.74 10.61 23.52
N GLY A 630 7.78 11.53 23.63
CA GLY A 630 6.70 11.45 24.60
C GLY A 630 5.84 12.71 24.66
N PRO A 631 4.88 12.79 25.60
CA PRO A 631 4.03 13.96 25.79
C PRO A 631 4.78 15.08 26.53
N TRP A 632 5.85 15.59 25.94
CA TRP A 632 6.75 16.55 26.60
C TRP A 632 6.16 17.95 26.69
N LYS A 633 6.67 18.70 27.67
CA LYS A 633 6.19 20.06 27.94
C LYS A 633 6.75 21.02 26.89
N LYS A 634 5.83 21.79 26.30
CA LYS A 634 6.15 22.87 25.37
C LYS A 634 6.97 23.96 26.06
N CYS A 635 7.99 24.46 25.38
CA CYS A 635 8.74 25.63 25.83
C CYS A 635 7.80 26.84 25.98
N GLY A 636 7.79 27.44 27.16
CA GLY A 636 6.97 28.62 27.49
C GLY A 636 7.61 29.97 27.15
N GLY A 637 8.66 30.00 26.31
CA GLY A 637 9.29 31.25 25.85
C GLY A 637 8.72 31.75 24.53
N ALA A 638 9.35 32.79 23.97
CA ALA A 638 8.93 33.47 22.74
C ALA A 638 9.03 32.62 21.45
N CYS A 639 9.54 31.39 21.51
CA CYS A 639 9.60 30.48 20.37
C CYS A 639 8.24 29.89 19.96
N ASN A 640 7.14 30.24 20.64
CA ASN A 640 5.80 29.72 20.36
C ASN A 640 5.71 28.17 20.35
N GLY A 641 6.59 27.50 21.09
CA GLY A 641 6.61 26.04 21.20
C GLY A 641 7.30 25.30 20.08
N GLN A 642 8.33 25.90 19.48
CA GLN A 642 9.24 25.19 18.58
C GLN A 642 10.07 24.10 19.28
N ALA A 643 10.23 24.16 20.60
CA ALA A 643 10.97 23.17 21.38
C ALA A 643 10.14 22.61 22.54
N PHE A 644 10.42 21.34 22.89
CA PHE A 644 9.83 20.63 24.01
C PHE A 644 10.93 20.00 24.87
N PHE A 645 10.67 19.84 26.17
CA PHE A 645 11.63 19.27 27.11
C PHE A 645 10.95 18.24 28.02
N CYS A 646 11.58 17.08 28.23
CA CYS A 646 11.02 16.00 29.06
C CYS A 646 11.10 16.33 30.56
N ASP A 647 12.13 17.06 30.98
CA ASP A 647 12.33 17.48 32.37
C ASP A 647 13.11 18.82 32.45
N ALA A 648 13.33 19.29 33.68
CA ALA A 648 14.04 20.53 33.95
C ALA A 648 15.55 20.45 33.64
N GLN A 649 16.15 19.26 33.67
CA GLN A 649 17.58 19.08 33.37
C GLN A 649 17.81 19.23 31.86
N CYS A 650 17.03 18.54 31.05
CA CYS A 650 17.03 18.68 29.59
C CYS A 650 16.76 20.11 29.15
N LEU A 651 15.88 20.84 29.85
CA LEU A 651 15.70 22.27 29.59
C LEU A 651 17.00 23.04 29.80
N ARG A 652 17.71 22.85 30.93
CA ARG A 652 18.98 23.53 31.21
C ARG A 652 20.05 23.19 30.18
N ASP A 653 20.18 21.91 29.84
CA ASP A 653 21.21 21.41 28.92
C ASP A 653 21.00 21.94 27.50
N GLY A 654 19.75 21.94 27.03
CA GLY A 654 19.40 22.44 25.70
C GLY A 654 19.22 23.97 25.61
N TRP A 655 19.17 24.70 26.73
CA TRP A 655 18.73 26.10 26.73
C TRP A 655 19.63 27.02 25.92
N LYS A 656 20.96 26.91 26.06
CA LYS A 656 21.91 27.79 25.38
C LYS A 656 21.76 27.72 23.86
N GLU A 657 21.70 26.50 23.35
CA GLU A 657 21.52 26.23 21.93
C GLU A 657 20.12 26.64 21.45
N HIS A 658 19.06 26.25 22.17
CA HIS A 658 17.68 26.62 21.85
C HIS A 658 17.50 28.14 21.78
N LYS A 659 18.05 28.88 22.75
CA LYS A 659 18.01 30.34 22.80
C LYS A 659 18.70 30.97 21.59
N LEU A 660 19.86 30.46 21.20
CA LEU A 660 20.61 30.95 20.06
C LEU A 660 19.89 30.64 18.74
N LYS A 661 19.52 29.37 18.54
CA LYS A 661 18.95 28.87 17.28
C LYS A 661 17.54 29.38 17.03
N HIS A 662 16.66 29.30 18.03
CA HIS A 662 15.24 29.67 17.89
C HIS A 662 14.95 31.10 18.34
N LYS A 663 16.00 31.88 18.64
CA LYS A 663 15.90 33.26 19.17
C LYS A 663 14.91 33.35 20.36
N CYS A 664 14.81 32.27 21.13
CA CYS A 664 13.81 32.12 22.18
C CYS A 664 14.19 32.98 23.37
N ARG A 665 13.34 33.94 23.72
CA ARG A 665 13.48 34.76 24.92
C ARG A 665 12.44 34.31 25.92
N LYS A 666 12.87 34.09 27.15
CA LYS A 666 12.00 33.85 28.30
C LYS A 666 12.46 34.77 29.41
#